data_AF-A0A3N4KNC4-F1
#
_entry.id   AF-A0A3N4KNC4-F1
#
_cell.length_a   1.000
_cell.length_b   1.000
_cell.length_c   1.000
_cell.angle_alpha   90.00
_cell.angle_beta   90.00
_cell.angle_gamma   90.00
#
_symmetry.space_group_name_H-M   'P 1'
#
loop_
_entity.id
_entity.type
_entity.pdbx_description
1 polymer ?
#
loop_
_entity_poly.entity_id
_entity_poly.type
_entity_poly.pdbx_seq_one_letter_code
_entity_poly.pdbx_strand_id
1 'polypeptide(L)'
;MEISLYRPDTLRVSRERYNQMVEELDNAFLRSQLWEYYSEFVSRTPEKVIIPLRKTAKKSQVLNTILRNLWDIEVTDEIAEREDVLITREITSRRRDLFFMVGEDGHVLRTWAQKFMTRITVNVAKSTIQFRGSLANIERLSFAMDEMLKTIITEDIDLSWTLRYGNFTEDLVTPIARLTNTFIEKVDETTIRVMALGPERHAIDDARRLLYSALNMQVRSIYSLLYNSPSDQESPKGALYKFSEDPSLPWVFRGRDWARWRIVRNKPNPAAQEVEPKPDEAEQGNIKMKGERSLGQLENIRQILDQSPIAEVAVGERQPAEYQAILGCILHDSEGNSVPQSPQTLEEFIKDERPRVLSNEFPGVSFIAQAPVSRKDLKLAYIDDSAKLLDEDIAYSFSVRFAASPWSLPTTFDQYPILELTLPIDRYTGNILQPTLIARHSESVADMLMPNRQCDLRFLRRVDVPLAMGTGDEQTVGGVTVEEMKRFKENSNLDLSGKSKLRVVPTLKASVPQWMMQHVPDLPTTDVDYLFVGMEFRRELNFDWHGLQLRHTVIEGGASGGKRTEVKLICNGPSETEGVLEVKTNDEILQTQEEVEKNMKREVEIKELVAEKAKWEEDEIGSNEEVVPESNEVDLAAEVAQLDDQAEAEEAETEISRTPTGVPDSSFAEFMKGTMSLVKSLESRITRSTRDGKGILR
;
A
#
# COMPACT_ATOMS: atom_id res chain seq x y z
N MET A 1 25.34 31.86 34.37
CA MET A 1 26.66 32.18 33.77
C MET A 1 27.17 30.95 33.06
N GLU A 2 27.78 31.07 31.88
CA GLU A 2 28.28 29.92 31.10
C GLU A 2 29.25 29.01 31.86
N ILE A 3 30.00 29.54 32.83
CA ILE A 3 30.93 28.76 33.68
C ILE A 3 30.22 27.67 34.48
N SER A 4 28.97 27.88 34.92
CA SER A 4 28.23 26.86 35.69
C SER A 4 27.85 25.63 34.86
N LEU A 5 27.90 25.72 33.53
CA LEU A 5 27.63 24.60 32.62
C LEU A 5 28.77 23.56 32.59
N TYR A 6 29.95 23.91 33.11
CA TYR A 6 31.10 23.02 33.22
C TYR A 6 31.14 22.24 34.54
N ARG A 7 30.15 22.46 35.43
CA ARG A 7 30.03 21.70 36.67
C ARG A 7 29.62 20.25 36.34
N PRO A 8 30.31 19.24 36.88
CA PRO A 8 29.98 17.84 36.64
C PRO A 8 28.78 17.44 37.49
N ASP A 9 28.01 16.46 36.99
CA ASP A 9 26.85 15.93 37.72
C ASP A 9 27.27 15.10 38.93
N THR A 10 28.44 14.45 38.86
CA THR A 10 29.05 13.71 39.98
C THR A 10 30.16 14.54 40.64
N LEU A 11 30.08 14.66 41.96
CA LEU A 11 31.05 15.45 42.74
C LEU A 11 32.32 14.66 43.08
N ARG A 12 32.28 13.32 43.04
CA ARG A 12 33.44 12.46 43.23
C ARG A 12 34.05 12.14 41.86
N VAL A 13 35.32 12.46 41.67
CA VAL A 13 36.06 12.28 40.41
C VAL A 13 37.45 11.70 40.65
N SER A 14 38.00 11.03 39.63
CA SER A 14 39.39 10.62 39.56
C SER A 14 40.34 11.82 39.49
N ARG A 15 41.62 11.61 39.81
CA ARG A 15 42.65 12.66 39.79
C ARG A 15 42.85 13.24 38.40
N GLU A 16 42.82 12.39 37.39
CA GLU A 16 43.04 12.71 35.99
C GLU A 16 41.84 13.49 35.44
N ARG A 17 40.61 13.12 35.83
CA ARG A 17 39.41 13.88 35.48
C ARG A 17 39.41 15.27 36.12
N TYR A 18 39.85 15.37 37.37
CA TYR A 18 40.03 16.66 38.03
C TYR A 18 41.01 17.56 37.27
N ASN A 19 42.17 17.03 36.87
CA ASN A 19 43.17 17.75 36.09
C ASN A 19 42.61 18.18 34.72
N GLN A 20 41.86 17.30 34.05
CA GLN A 20 41.19 17.61 32.79
C GLN A 20 40.21 18.79 32.94
N MET A 21 39.43 18.83 34.01
CA MET A 21 38.51 19.94 34.26
C MET A 21 39.24 21.26 34.54
N VAL A 22 40.39 21.20 35.23
CA VAL A 22 41.25 22.38 35.42
C VAL A 22 41.71 22.92 34.07
N GLU A 23 42.18 22.06 33.16
CA GLU A 23 42.61 22.45 31.82
C GLU A 23 41.45 22.99 30.96
N GLU A 24 40.28 22.36 31.00
CA GLU A 24 39.11 22.81 30.24
C GLU A 24 38.68 24.23 30.67
N LEU A 25 38.61 24.50 31.97
CA LEU A 25 38.27 25.82 32.49
C LEU A 25 39.38 26.85 32.28
N ASP A 26 40.65 26.43 32.38
CA ASP A 26 41.79 27.30 32.11
C ASP A 26 41.81 27.73 30.64
N ASN A 27 41.51 26.84 29.70
CA ASN A 27 41.47 27.18 28.28
C ASN A 27 40.23 27.99 27.89
N ALA A 28 39.07 27.71 28.48
CA ALA A 28 37.80 28.32 28.09
C ALA A 28 37.58 29.74 28.62
N PHE A 29 38.17 30.09 29.78
CA PHE A 29 37.84 31.34 30.48
C PHE A 29 39.05 32.18 30.88
N LEU A 30 38.90 33.49 30.83
CA LEU A 30 39.88 34.44 31.35
C LEU A 30 39.82 34.49 32.89
N ARG A 31 40.93 34.90 33.52
CA ARG A 31 41.01 35.04 34.98
C ARG A 31 39.93 35.95 35.55
N SER A 32 39.63 37.05 34.86
CA SER A 32 38.60 38.02 35.28
C SER A 32 37.21 37.39 35.34
N GLN A 33 36.85 36.58 34.34
CA GLN A 33 35.55 35.90 34.28
C GLN A 33 35.41 34.85 35.39
N LEU A 34 36.46 34.05 35.63
CA LEU A 34 36.47 33.08 36.73
C LEU A 34 36.38 33.76 38.10
N TRP A 35 37.06 34.91 38.26
CA TRP A 35 37.00 35.71 39.48
C TRP A 35 35.61 36.31 39.72
N GLU A 36 35.01 36.87 38.67
CA GLU A 36 33.66 37.44 38.71
C GLU A 36 32.65 36.37 39.12
N TYR A 37 32.69 35.20 38.48
CA TYR A 37 31.87 34.04 38.83
C TYR A 37 32.04 33.61 40.30
N TYR A 38 33.28 33.49 40.78
CA TYR A 38 33.56 33.19 42.19
C TYR A 38 32.98 34.27 43.13
N SER A 39 33.19 35.54 42.81
CA SER A 39 32.76 36.66 43.67
C SER A 39 31.24 36.80 43.74
N GLU A 40 30.54 36.56 42.63
CA GLU A 40 29.09 36.61 42.59
C GLU A 40 28.49 35.45 43.38
N PHE A 41 29.05 34.25 43.28
CA PHE A 41 28.56 33.09 44.02
C PHE A 41 28.76 33.25 45.53
N VAL A 42 29.94 33.69 45.98
CA VAL A 42 30.21 33.98 47.40
C VAL A 42 29.24 35.03 47.96
N SER A 43 28.87 36.03 47.16
CA SER A 43 27.91 37.06 47.55
C SER A 43 26.48 36.51 47.70
N ARG A 44 26.13 35.45 46.96
CA ARG A 44 24.80 34.83 46.95
C ARG A 44 24.61 33.74 48.01
N THR A 45 25.67 33.05 48.43
CA THR A 45 25.61 31.97 49.44
C THR A 45 26.58 32.23 50.60
N PRO A 46 26.24 33.14 51.53
CA PRO A 46 27.08 33.46 52.68
C PRO A 46 27.18 32.36 53.73
N GLU A 47 26.32 31.33 53.68
CA GLU A 47 26.27 30.24 54.66
C GLU A 47 27.34 29.15 54.45
N LYS A 48 27.93 29.04 53.26
CA LYS A 48 29.04 28.10 53.02
C LYS A 48 30.37 28.73 53.45
N VAL A 49 31.15 28.00 54.25
CA VAL A 49 32.50 28.38 54.68
C VAL A 49 33.46 28.29 53.48
N ILE A 50 33.47 29.32 52.64
CA ILE A 50 34.34 29.40 51.46
C ILE A 50 35.58 30.21 51.83
N ILE A 51 36.77 29.64 51.59
CA ILE A 51 38.06 30.30 51.86
C ILE A 51 38.16 31.60 51.04
N PRO A 52 38.25 32.79 51.68
CA PRO A 52 38.28 34.06 50.97
C PRO A 52 39.58 34.21 50.17
N LEU A 53 39.46 34.25 48.84
CA LEU A 53 40.56 34.56 47.94
C LEU A 53 40.83 36.08 47.89
N ARG A 54 42.08 36.46 47.60
CA ARG A 54 42.46 37.85 47.29
C ARG A 54 42.25 38.15 45.80
N LYS A 55 41.87 39.39 45.44
CA LYS A 55 41.74 39.83 44.02
C LYS A 55 43.01 39.64 43.18
N THR A 56 44.17 39.51 43.82
CA THR A 56 45.47 39.25 43.17
C THR A 56 45.77 37.76 42.97
N ALA A 57 44.88 36.86 43.36
CA ALA A 57 45.07 35.41 43.25
C ALA A 57 45.39 34.98 41.81
N LYS A 58 46.32 34.02 41.66
CA LYS A 58 46.65 33.45 40.35
C LYS A 58 45.44 32.67 39.82
N LYS A 59 45.32 32.55 38.50
CA LYS A 59 44.21 31.85 37.84
C LYS A 59 44.02 30.42 38.34
N SER A 60 45.12 29.69 38.54
CA SER A 60 45.12 28.34 39.14
C SER A 60 44.56 28.28 40.56
N GLN A 61 44.77 29.32 41.38
CA GLN A 61 44.20 29.38 42.73
C GLN A 61 42.69 29.59 42.67
N VAL A 62 42.22 30.45 41.77
CA VAL A 62 40.79 30.69 41.56
C VAL A 62 40.11 29.40 41.05
N LEU A 63 40.70 28.70 40.09
CA LEU A 63 40.19 27.42 39.57
C LEU A 63 40.09 26.34 40.65
N ASN A 64 41.16 26.12 41.42
CA ASN A 64 41.15 25.11 42.49
C ASN A 64 40.07 25.40 43.55
N THR A 65 39.90 26.68 43.92
CA THR A 65 38.84 27.08 44.87
C THR A 65 37.45 26.90 44.27
N ILE A 66 37.24 27.20 42.98
CA ILE A 66 35.97 26.93 42.31
C ILE A 66 35.68 25.42 42.33
N LEU A 67 36.61 24.58 41.89
CA LEU A 67 36.40 23.13 41.80
C LEU A 67 36.17 22.50 43.18
N ARG A 68 37.06 22.74 44.16
CA ARG A 68 37.01 22.07 45.47
C ARG A 68 36.03 22.69 46.46
N ASN A 69 35.92 24.02 46.51
CA ASN A 69 35.20 24.70 47.59
C ASN A 69 33.84 25.24 47.14
N LEU A 70 33.68 25.53 45.84
CA LEU A 70 32.43 26.05 45.30
C LEU A 70 31.56 24.93 44.76
N TRP A 71 32.15 24.04 43.97
CA TRP A 71 31.46 22.90 43.39
C TRP A 71 31.49 21.65 44.25
N ASP A 72 32.30 21.63 45.32
CA ASP A 72 32.50 20.52 46.27
C ASP A 72 33.03 19.25 45.59
N ILE A 73 33.97 19.40 44.65
CA ILE A 73 34.54 18.25 43.94
C ILE A 73 35.59 17.54 44.80
N GLU A 74 35.36 16.26 45.06
CA GLU A 74 36.23 15.36 45.81
C GLU A 74 37.04 14.48 44.85
N VAL A 75 38.37 14.49 45.01
CA VAL A 75 39.26 13.61 44.25
C VAL A 75 39.41 12.29 44.99
N THR A 76 39.07 11.17 44.35
CA THR A 76 39.10 9.84 44.96
C THR A 76 39.92 8.88 44.10
N ASP A 77 40.82 8.12 44.71
CA ASP A 77 41.61 7.08 44.02
C ASP A 77 40.81 5.77 43.81
N GLU A 78 39.57 5.69 44.30
CA GLU A 78 38.66 4.54 44.13
C GLU A 78 38.08 4.44 42.72
N ILE A 79 38.03 5.55 41.98
CA ILE A 79 37.47 5.61 40.63
C ILE A 79 38.61 5.41 39.63
N ALA A 80 38.54 4.34 38.84
CA ALA A 80 39.53 4.09 37.81
C ALA A 80 39.45 5.17 36.72
N GLU A 81 40.61 5.71 36.30
CA GLU A 81 40.73 6.72 35.25
C GLU A 81 39.93 6.38 33.98
N ARG A 82 39.93 5.09 33.61
CA ARG A 82 39.22 4.55 32.45
C ARG A 82 37.71 4.80 32.48
N GLU A 83 37.12 4.92 33.66
CA GLU A 83 35.68 5.05 33.85
C GLU A 83 35.23 6.52 33.91
N ASP A 84 36.14 7.46 34.16
CA ASP A 84 35.81 8.84 34.52
C ASP A 84 36.48 9.91 33.63
N VAL A 85 37.68 9.66 33.12
CA VAL A 85 38.36 10.58 32.18
C VAL A 85 37.62 10.62 30.85
N LEU A 86 37.21 11.81 30.41
CA LEU A 86 36.51 11.97 29.13
C LEU A 86 37.51 12.04 27.98
N ILE A 87 37.45 11.08 27.08
CA ILE A 87 38.26 11.10 25.86
C ILE A 87 37.37 11.41 24.65
N THR A 88 37.96 11.97 23.60
CA THR A 88 37.30 12.11 22.31
C THR A 88 37.94 11.12 21.34
N ARG A 89 37.12 10.23 20.78
CA ARG A 89 37.54 9.25 19.77
C ARG A 89 36.81 9.54 18.47
N GLU A 90 37.57 9.70 17.40
CA GLU A 90 37.03 9.82 16.04
C GLU A 90 37.19 8.49 15.30
N ILE A 91 36.12 8.04 14.67
CA ILE A 91 36.09 6.82 13.86
C ILE A 91 35.63 7.19 12.46
N THR A 92 36.37 6.74 11.45
CA THR A 92 35.94 6.81 10.05
C THR A 92 34.99 5.64 9.79
N SER A 93 33.82 5.93 9.25
CA SER A 93 32.76 4.95 9.01
C SER A 93 32.36 4.95 7.55
N ARG A 94 31.82 3.84 7.04
CA ARG A 94 31.32 3.80 5.66
C ARG A 94 29.98 4.53 5.58
N ARG A 95 29.65 5.08 4.41
CA ARG A 95 28.32 5.71 4.17
C ARG A 95 27.15 4.80 4.54
N ARG A 96 27.27 3.51 4.20
CA ARG A 96 26.34 2.45 4.61
C ARG A 96 26.13 2.41 6.13
N ASP A 97 27.21 2.37 6.89
CA ASP A 97 27.14 2.20 8.35
C ASP A 97 26.51 3.45 8.98
N LEU A 98 26.88 4.64 8.47
CA LEU A 98 26.25 5.91 8.84
C LEU A 98 24.76 5.93 8.54
N PHE A 99 24.33 5.39 7.41
CA PHE A 99 22.91 5.31 7.04
C PHE A 99 22.13 4.53 8.11
N PHE A 100 22.59 3.34 8.52
CA PHE A 100 21.89 2.54 9.54
C PHE A 100 22.00 3.12 10.95
N MET A 101 23.12 3.76 11.28
CA MET A 101 23.28 4.40 12.59
C MET A 101 22.41 5.65 12.72
N VAL A 102 22.38 6.51 11.71
CA VAL A 102 21.52 7.71 11.72
C VAL A 102 20.06 7.27 11.60
N GLY A 103 19.73 6.36 10.69
CA GLY A 103 18.35 5.97 10.41
C GLY A 103 17.48 7.16 9.99
N GLU A 104 16.16 6.99 10.02
CA GLU A 104 15.21 8.03 9.58
C GLU A 104 15.23 9.27 10.50
N ASP A 105 15.36 9.06 11.82
CA ASP A 105 15.24 10.12 12.81
C ASP A 105 16.47 10.33 13.70
N GLY A 106 17.57 9.59 13.56
CA GLY A 106 18.68 9.64 14.53
C GLY A 106 18.41 8.86 15.82
N HIS A 107 17.37 8.02 15.86
CA HIS A 107 16.92 7.36 17.09
C HIS A 107 18.01 6.48 17.69
N VAL A 108 18.68 5.64 16.89
CA VAL A 108 19.73 4.72 17.36
C VAL A 108 20.85 5.49 18.06
N LEU A 109 21.35 6.56 17.44
CA LEU A 109 22.39 7.41 18.03
C LEU A 109 21.92 8.08 19.32
N ARG A 110 20.68 8.57 19.39
CA ARG A 110 20.14 9.15 20.63
C ARG A 110 20.04 8.12 21.75
N THR A 111 19.54 6.92 21.45
CA THR A 111 19.47 5.82 22.42
C THR A 111 20.85 5.42 22.91
N TRP A 112 21.84 5.33 22.03
CA TRP A 112 23.21 5.03 22.41
C TRP A 112 23.88 6.16 23.21
N ALA A 113 23.67 7.41 22.82
CA ALA A 113 24.17 8.56 23.56
C ALA A 113 23.65 8.55 25.01
N GLN A 114 22.37 8.25 25.21
CA GLN A 114 21.76 8.11 26.54
C GLN A 114 22.24 6.85 27.28
N LYS A 115 22.20 5.68 26.63
CA LYS A 115 22.54 4.39 27.25
C LYS A 115 23.99 4.33 27.72
N PHE A 116 24.91 4.88 26.95
CA PHE A 116 26.34 4.85 27.24
C PHE A 116 26.86 6.17 27.84
N MET A 117 26.00 7.16 28.10
CA MET A 117 26.40 8.48 28.61
C MET A 117 27.52 9.10 27.78
N THR A 118 27.38 9.03 26.45
CA THR A 118 28.37 9.53 25.49
C THR A 118 27.74 10.60 24.62
N ARG A 119 28.53 11.63 24.28
CA ARG A 119 28.13 12.61 23.27
C ARG A 119 28.59 12.10 21.91
N ILE A 120 27.65 11.91 21.00
CA ILE A 120 27.89 11.44 19.65
C ILE A 120 27.70 12.59 18.67
N THR A 121 28.69 12.85 17.81
CA THR A 121 28.62 13.85 16.75
C THR A 121 28.93 13.18 15.42
N VAL A 122 28.04 13.31 14.43
CA VAL A 122 28.19 12.67 13.12
C VAL A 122 28.45 13.73 12.06
N ASN A 123 29.47 13.50 11.23
CA ASN A 123 29.76 14.29 10.05
C ASN A 123 29.53 13.45 8.78
N VAL A 124 28.34 13.58 8.19
CA VAL A 124 27.94 12.80 6.99
C VAL A 124 28.82 13.13 5.79
N ALA A 125 29.25 14.38 5.64
CA ALA A 125 30.11 14.82 4.54
C ALA A 125 31.52 14.20 4.61
N LYS A 126 32.11 14.13 5.81
CA LYS A 126 33.43 13.52 6.02
C LYS A 126 33.37 12.02 6.27
N SER A 127 32.16 11.47 6.42
CA SER A 127 31.91 10.10 6.86
C SER A 127 32.62 9.73 8.17
N THR A 128 32.64 10.67 9.13
CA THR A 128 33.27 10.45 10.45
C THR A 128 32.26 10.58 11.59
N ILE A 129 32.49 9.81 12.66
CA ILE A 129 31.74 9.89 13.90
C ILE A 129 32.72 10.19 15.03
N GLN A 130 32.37 11.16 15.86
CA GLN A 130 33.11 11.52 17.05
C GLN A 130 32.32 11.14 18.30
N PHE A 131 32.95 10.35 19.17
CA PHE A 131 32.44 9.97 20.46
C PHE A 131 33.20 10.71 21.55
N ARG A 132 32.50 11.38 22.45
CA ARG A 132 33.07 12.00 23.65
C ARG A 132 32.43 11.37 24.89
N GLY A 133 33.23 10.72 25.72
CA GLY A 133 32.78 9.93 26.87
C GLY A 133 33.95 9.30 27.60
N SER A 134 33.68 8.56 28.69
CA SER A 134 34.73 7.76 29.32
C SER A 134 35.20 6.62 28.42
N LEU A 135 36.45 6.18 28.59
CA LEU A 135 37.03 5.13 27.75
C LEU A 135 36.20 3.83 27.82
N ALA A 136 35.78 3.42 29.02
CA ALA A 136 34.91 2.26 29.21
C ALA A 136 33.57 2.38 28.43
N ASN A 137 32.96 3.56 28.44
CA ASN A 137 31.69 3.79 27.74
C ASN A 137 31.87 3.82 26.22
N ILE A 138 32.96 4.40 25.72
CA ILE A 138 33.27 4.41 24.29
C ILE A 138 33.55 2.98 23.78
N GLU A 139 34.24 2.15 24.55
CA GLU A 139 34.48 0.75 24.18
C GLU A 139 33.18 -0.05 24.14
N ARG A 140 32.30 0.11 25.13
CA ARG A 140 30.96 -0.52 25.13
C ARG A 140 30.10 -0.05 23.95
N LEU A 141 30.14 1.24 23.63
CA LEU A 141 29.47 1.81 22.46
C LEU A 141 30.03 1.22 21.16
N SER A 142 31.36 1.13 21.05
CA SER A 142 32.03 0.56 19.86
C SER A 142 31.66 -0.91 19.68
N PHE A 143 31.61 -1.68 20.77
CA PHE A 143 31.15 -3.06 20.74
C PHE A 143 29.69 -3.17 20.28
N ALA A 144 28.79 -2.33 20.83
CA ALA A 144 27.39 -2.32 20.42
C ALA A 144 27.19 -1.92 18.95
N MET A 145 28.02 -0.99 18.46
CA MET A 145 28.06 -0.60 17.06
C MET A 145 28.51 -1.75 16.17
N ASP A 146 29.60 -2.43 16.51
CA ASP A 146 30.09 -3.58 15.75
C ASP A 146 29.07 -4.73 15.72
N GLU A 147 28.43 -5.03 16.85
CA GLU A 147 27.36 -6.03 16.92
C GLU A 147 26.17 -5.67 16.02
N MET A 148 25.73 -4.41 16.03
CA MET A 148 24.66 -3.94 15.15
C MET A 148 25.05 -4.11 13.68
N LEU A 149 26.26 -3.67 13.29
CA LEU A 149 26.71 -3.72 11.89
C LEU A 149 26.93 -5.15 11.39
N LYS A 150 27.24 -6.12 12.28
CA LYS A 150 27.30 -7.55 11.93
C LYS A 150 25.94 -8.13 11.54
N THR A 151 24.83 -7.53 12.00
CA THR A 151 23.48 -7.96 11.61
C THR A 151 23.05 -7.47 10.23
N ILE A 152 23.88 -6.70 9.53
CA ILE A 152 23.56 -6.21 8.20
C ILE A 152 23.56 -7.38 7.20
N ILE A 153 22.41 -7.64 6.62
CA ILE A 153 22.27 -8.53 5.47
C ILE A 153 22.51 -7.75 4.18
N THR A 154 23.10 -8.41 3.19
CA THR A 154 23.46 -7.81 1.89
C THR A 154 23.01 -8.74 0.78
N GLU A 155 22.43 -8.18 -0.26
CA GLU A 155 22.01 -8.91 -1.45
C GLU A 155 22.28 -8.10 -2.72
N ASP A 156 22.82 -8.76 -3.73
CA ASP A 156 22.97 -8.20 -5.07
C ASP A 156 21.77 -8.62 -5.91
N ILE A 157 21.01 -7.63 -6.40
CA ILE A 157 19.79 -7.81 -7.18
C ILE A 157 20.13 -7.50 -8.64
N ASP A 158 19.88 -8.49 -9.50
CA ASP A 158 19.97 -8.33 -10.96
C ASP A 158 18.74 -7.60 -11.52
N LEU A 159 19.00 -6.57 -12.32
CA LEU A 159 18.06 -5.71 -13.03
C LEU A 159 18.28 -5.78 -14.54
N SER A 160 19.00 -6.78 -15.05
CA SER A 160 19.20 -7.01 -16.49
C SER A 160 17.89 -7.00 -17.29
N TRP A 161 16.81 -7.52 -16.70
CA TRP A 161 15.47 -7.54 -17.28
C TRP A 161 14.87 -6.14 -17.53
N THR A 162 15.33 -5.10 -16.83
CA THR A 162 14.84 -3.72 -16.98
C THR A 162 15.27 -3.08 -18.29
N LEU A 163 16.39 -3.52 -18.88
CA LEU A 163 16.93 -3.00 -20.14
C LEU A 163 15.92 -3.04 -21.31
N ARG A 164 14.91 -3.92 -21.23
CA ARG A 164 13.82 -4.04 -22.23
C ARG A 164 12.74 -2.96 -22.10
N TYR A 165 12.60 -2.35 -20.92
CA TYR A 165 11.48 -1.47 -20.56
C TYR A 165 11.92 -0.06 -20.19
N GLY A 166 13.21 0.15 -19.94
CA GLY A 166 13.79 1.43 -19.59
C GLY A 166 14.91 1.27 -18.56
N ASN A 167 15.82 2.23 -18.53
CA ASN A 167 16.91 2.18 -17.57
C ASN A 167 16.42 2.61 -16.19
N PHE A 168 16.79 1.84 -15.17
CA PHE A 168 16.65 2.26 -13.78
C PHE A 168 17.40 3.57 -13.54
N THR A 169 16.67 4.59 -13.09
CA THR A 169 17.20 5.93 -12.83
C THR A 169 17.61 6.09 -11.35
N GLU A 170 18.73 6.77 -11.09
CA GLU A 170 19.28 6.91 -9.73
C GLU A 170 18.40 7.78 -8.80
N ASP A 171 17.51 8.59 -9.36
CA ASP A 171 16.52 9.39 -8.63
C ASP A 171 15.56 8.52 -7.82
N LEU A 172 15.28 7.28 -8.26
CA LEU A 172 14.43 6.31 -7.56
C LEU A 172 15.11 5.66 -6.36
N VAL A 173 16.44 5.65 -6.31
CA VAL A 173 17.22 4.99 -5.24
C VAL A 173 16.89 5.60 -3.87
N THR A 174 16.90 6.93 -3.78
CA THR A 174 16.71 7.63 -2.50
C THR A 174 15.30 7.44 -1.93
N PRO A 175 14.20 7.60 -2.71
CA PRO A 175 12.85 7.29 -2.25
C PRO A 175 12.69 5.83 -1.80
N ILE A 176 13.19 4.86 -2.58
CA ILE A 176 13.08 3.43 -2.22
C ILE A 176 13.82 3.17 -0.91
N ALA A 177 15.10 3.57 -0.82
CA ALA A 177 15.93 3.41 0.37
C ALA A 177 15.27 3.94 1.65
N ARG A 178 14.59 5.10 1.55
CA ARG A 178 13.82 5.68 2.66
C ARG A 178 12.59 4.85 3.00
N LEU A 179 11.76 4.50 2.02
CA LEU A 179 10.51 3.75 2.22
C LEU A 179 10.75 2.35 2.81
N THR A 180 11.88 1.72 2.48
CA THR A 180 12.19 0.35 2.89
C THR A 180 13.23 0.27 3.99
N ASN A 181 13.78 1.41 4.43
CA ASN A 181 14.90 1.49 5.38
C ASN A 181 16.08 0.61 4.95
N THR A 182 16.42 0.65 3.66
CA THR A 182 17.53 -0.08 3.07
C THR A 182 18.57 0.88 2.54
N PHE A 183 19.82 0.42 2.52
CA PHE A 183 20.90 1.12 1.85
C PHE A 183 21.13 0.47 0.48
N ILE A 184 21.05 1.27 -0.58
CA ILE A 184 21.11 0.79 -1.96
C ILE A 184 22.32 1.43 -2.65
N GLU A 185 23.19 0.61 -3.22
CA GLU A 185 24.35 1.04 -4.02
C GLU A 185 24.29 0.43 -5.41
N LYS A 186 24.65 1.21 -6.42
CA LYS A 186 24.84 0.69 -7.78
C LYS A 186 26.19 -0.03 -7.85
N VAL A 187 26.17 -1.32 -8.20
CA VAL A 187 27.40 -2.13 -8.37
C VAL A 187 27.91 -1.98 -9.80
N ASP A 188 27.01 -2.12 -10.76
CA ASP A 188 27.25 -1.95 -12.20
C ASP A 188 25.97 -1.43 -12.89
N GLU A 189 25.89 -1.50 -14.23
CA GLU A 189 24.73 -1.00 -14.98
C GLU A 189 23.45 -1.81 -14.77
N THR A 190 23.56 -3.10 -14.46
CA THR A 190 22.43 -4.03 -14.33
C THR A 190 22.28 -4.58 -12.92
N THR A 191 23.22 -4.31 -12.02
CA THR A 191 23.23 -4.89 -10.67
C THR A 191 23.24 -3.80 -9.62
N ILE A 192 22.34 -3.93 -8.65
CA ILE A 192 22.31 -3.08 -7.46
C ILE A 192 22.48 -3.93 -6.21
N ARG A 193 23.21 -3.38 -5.23
CA ARG A 193 23.41 -3.98 -3.93
C ARG A 193 22.46 -3.35 -2.94
N VAL A 194 21.59 -4.16 -2.34
CA VAL A 194 20.65 -3.74 -1.31
C VAL A 194 21.10 -4.34 0.02
N MET A 195 21.17 -3.49 1.03
CA MET A 195 21.58 -3.86 2.38
C MET A 195 20.49 -3.46 3.36
N ALA A 196 20.26 -4.27 4.38
CA ALA A 196 19.28 -4.00 5.43
C ALA A 196 19.81 -4.40 6.81
N LEU A 197 19.28 -3.76 7.85
CA LEU A 197 19.62 -4.08 9.22
C LEU A 197 18.73 -5.22 9.75
N GLY A 198 19.35 -6.23 10.35
CA GLY A 198 18.67 -7.35 11.01
C GLY A 198 18.70 -8.64 10.18
N PRO A 199 18.38 -9.78 10.81
CA PRO A 199 18.44 -11.09 10.15
C PRO A 199 17.30 -11.33 9.16
N GLU A 200 16.24 -10.51 9.22
CA GLU A 200 15.04 -10.66 8.39
C GLU A 200 15.19 -9.99 7.03
N ARG A 201 14.77 -10.67 5.96
CA ARG A 201 14.90 -10.18 4.57
C ARG A 201 13.81 -9.19 4.14
N HIS A 202 12.88 -8.83 5.02
CA HIS A 202 11.67 -8.09 4.64
C HIS A 202 11.95 -6.74 3.99
N ALA A 203 12.92 -5.99 4.52
CA ALA A 203 13.32 -4.71 3.96
C ALA A 203 13.92 -4.85 2.54
N ILE A 204 14.68 -5.92 2.30
CA ILE A 204 15.25 -6.21 0.98
C ILE A 204 14.16 -6.65 0.01
N ASP A 205 13.22 -7.49 0.45
CA ASP A 205 12.09 -7.92 -0.38
C ASP A 205 11.17 -6.75 -0.74
N ASP A 206 10.91 -5.84 0.21
CA ASP A 206 10.20 -4.59 -0.04
C ASP A 206 10.94 -3.70 -1.04
N ALA A 207 12.27 -3.58 -0.92
CA ALA A 207 13.07 -2.83 -1.89
C ALA A 207 12.98 -3.47 -3.28
N ARG A 208 13.14 -4.80 -3.37
CA ARG A 208 12.98 -5.57 -4.62
C ARG A 208 11.63 -5.32 -5.27
N ARG A 209 10.56 -5.34 -4.48
CA ARG A 209 9.20 -5.01 -4.93
C ARG A 209 9.10 -3.59 -5.45
N LEU A 210 9.58 -2.59 -4.70
CA LEU A 210 9.50 -1.19 -5.12
C LEU A 210 10.31 -0.93 -6.38
N LEU A 211 11.48 -1.57 -6.53
CA LEU A 211 12.27 -1.53 -7.77
C LEU A 211 11.46 -2.03 -8.96
N TYR A 212 10.73 -3.14 -8.80
CA TYR A 212 9.83 -3.64 -9.83
C TYR A 212 8.68 -2.68 -10.13
N SER A 213 7.98 -2.20 -9.08
CA SER A 213 6.83 -1.29 -9.23
C SER A 213 7.21 0.09 -9.79
N ALA A 214 8.47 0.51 -9.66
CA ALA A 214 8.92 1.83 -10.11
C ALA A 214 8.88 2.00 -11.64
N LEU A 215 9.00 0.89 -12.40
CA LEU A 215 8.95 0.93 -13.86
C LEU A 215 7.53 1.14 -14.40
N ASN A 216 6.50 1.04 -13.54
CA ASN A 216 5.09 1.23 -13.89
C ASN A 216 4.71 0.51 -15.19
N MET A 217 5.11 -0.77 -15.31
CA MET A 217 4.93 -1.53 -16.52
C MET A 217 3.43 -1.72 -16.81
N GLN A 218 2.98 -1.20 -17.96
CA GLN A 218 1.60 -1.33 -18.43
C GLN A 218 1.43 -2.63 -19.22
N VAL A 219 1.75 -3.74 -18.57
CA VAL A 219 1.63 -5.07 -19.16
C VAL A 219 0.16 -5.41 -19.40
N ARG A 220 -0.20 -5.80 -20.62
CA ARG A 220 -1.58 -6.21 -21.00
C ARG A 220 -2.63 -5.12 -20.80
N SER A 221 -2.21 -3.85 -20.86
CA SER A 221 -3.08 -2.69 -20.77
C SER A 221 -2.94 -1.79 -22.00
N ILE A 222 -4.05 -1.31 -22.57
CA ILE A 222 -4.06 -0.25 -23.60
C ILE A 222 -4.55 1.05 -22.98
N TYR A 223 -3.90 2.17 -23.31
CA TYR A 223 -4.27 3.50 -22.82
C TYR A 223 -4.57 4.45 -23.97
N SER A 224 -5.77 5.02 -23.95
CA SER A 224 -6.22 6.07 -24.87
C SER A 224 -6.51 7.36 -24.12
N LEU A 225 -6.22 8.49 -24.75
CA LEU A 225 -6.57 9.81 -24.23
C LEU A 225 -7.60 10.46 -25.15
N LEU A 226 -8.75 10.77 -24.58
CA LEU A 226 -9.89 11.43 -25.18
C LEU A 226 -10.07 12.81 -24.56
N TYR A 227 -10.78 13.69 -25.26
CA TYR A 227 -11.07 15.02 -24.75
C TYR A 227 -12.46 15.48 -25.15
N ASN A 228 -13.13 16.17 -24.24
CA ASN A 228 -14.39 16.84 -24.50
C ASN A 228 -14.12 18.30 -24.90
N SER A 229 -14.22 18.58 -26.20
CA SER A 229 -14.08 19.95 -26.71
C SER A 229 -15.37 20.74 -26.41
N PRO A 230 -15.30 21.94 -25.80
CA PRO A 230 -16.45 22.85 -25.78
C PRO A 230 -16.96 23.09 -27.20
N SER A 231 -18.27 22.97 -27.39
CA SER A 231 -18.94 23.12 -28.68
C SER A 231 -18.81 24.52 -29.28
N ASP A 232 -18.49 25.53 -28.48
CA ASP A 232 -18.58 26.95 -28.86
C ASP A 232 -17.23 27.62 -29.21
N GLN A 233 -16.10 26.92 -29.09
CA GLN A 233 -14.78 27.46 -29.42
C GLN A 233 -14.01 26.51 -30.33
N GLU A 234 -13.66 26.97 -31.53
CA GLU A 234 -12.89 26.19 -32.52
C GLU A 234 -11.50 25.77 -32.00
N SER A 235 -10.97 26.44 -30.97
CA SER A 235 -9.71 26.06 -30.30
C SER A 235 -9.62 26.64 -28.87
N PRO A 236 -10.14 25.94 -27.84
CA PRO A 236 -10.05 26.44 -26.47
C PRO A 236 -8.59 26.50 -26.03
N LYS A 237 -8.17 27.66 -25.49
CA LYS A 237 -6.85 27.82 -24.88
C LYS A 237 -6.92 27.47 -23.40
N GLY A 238 -5.98 26.65 -22.96
CA GLY A 238 -5.88 26.22 -21.58
C GLY A 238 -4.46 26.29 -21.06
N ALA A 239 -4.33 26.05 -19.76
CA ALA A 239 -3.06 26.03 -19.05
C ALA A 239 -3.05 24.90 -18.02
N LEU A 240 -1.85 24.51 -17.61
CA LEU A 240 -1.63 23.56 -16.53
C LEU A 240 -1.81 24.26 -15.18
N TYR A 241 -2.71 23.74 -14.34
CA TYR A 241 -2.93 24.17 -12.97
C TYR A 241 -2.30 23.16 -12.02
N LYS A 242 -1.36 23.62 -11.19
CA LYS A 242 -0.65 22.77 -10.22
C LYS A 242 -1.63 22.02 -9.32
N PHE A 243 -1.32 20.75 -9.09
CA PHE A 243 -2.03 19.87 -8.20
C PHE A 243 -1.22 19.69 -6.91
N SER A 244 -1.84 19.92 -5.76
CA SER A 244 -1.16 20.06 -4.46
C SER A 244 -1.24 18.83 -3.56
N GLU A 245 -1.87 17.73 -3.99
CA GLU A 245 -2.16 16.58 -3.13
C GLU A 245 -1.25 15.37 -3.44
N ASP A 246 -0.03 15.41 -2.93
CA ASP A 246 0.96 14.33 -3.05
C ASP A 246 0.58 12.97 -2.38
N PRO A 247 -0.16 12.90 -1.25
CA PRO A 247 -0.34 11.62 -0.53
C PRO A 247 -1.35 10.66 -1.18
N SER A 248 -2.20 11.14 -2.09
CA SER A 248 -3.16 10.28 -2.82
C SER A 248 -2.54 9.56 -3.99
N LEU A 249 -1.40 10.07 -4.49
CA LEU A 249 -0.66 9.43 -5.53
C LEU A 249 0.17 8.24 -4.98
N PRO A 250 0.32 7.17 -5.78
CA PRO A 250 1.33 6.14 -5.53
C PRO A 250 2.72 6.74 -5.37
N TRP A 251 3.55 6.14 -4.52
CA TRP A 251 4.87 6.66 -4.15
C TRP A 251 5.78 7.01 -5.33
N VAL A 252 5.69 6.26 -6.45
CA VAL A 252 6.51 6.46 -7.66
C VAL A 252 6.21 7.79 -8.36
N PHE A 253 5.00 8.33 -8.17
CA PHE A 253 4.59 9.61 -8.72
C PHE A 253 4.80 10.75 -7.73
N ARG A 254 5.22 10.48 -6.50
CA ARG A 254 5.37 11.53 -5.47
C ARG A 254 6.60 12.38 -5.69
N GLY A 255 6.52 13.63 -5.24
CA GLY A 255 7.61 14.60 -5.37
C GLY A 255 7.84 15.14 -6.79
N ARG A 256 7.01 14.73 -7.77
CA ARG A 256 6.96 15.36 -9.10
C ARG A 256 5.92 16.48 -9.12
N ASP A 257 6.15 17.46 -9.98
CA ASP A 257 5.19 18.55 -10.19
C ASP A 257 4.08 18.06 -11.13
N TRP A 258 2.94 17.66 -10.56
CA TRP A 258 1.74 17.30 -11.33
C TRP A 258 0.81 18.49 -11.54
N ALA A 259 0.17 18.55 -12.70
CA ALA A 259 -0.79 19.59 -13.01
C ALA A 259 -1.96 19.09 -13.87
N ARG A 260 -3.15 19.65 -13.65
CA ARG A 260 -4.36 19.40 -14.46
C ARG A 260 -4.49 20.47 -15.53
N TRP A 261 -4.72 20.08 -16.78
CA TRP A 261 -5.00 21.05 -17.84
C TRP A 261 -6.44 21.56 -17.74
N ARG A 262 -6.62 22.89 -17.73
CA ARG A 262 -7.95 23.52 -17.70
C ARG A 262 -8.02 24.69 -18.65
N ILE A 263 -9.24 24.98 -19.10
CA ILE A 263 -9.49 26.15 -19.96
C ILE A 263 -9.34 27.43 -19.13
N VAL A 264 -8.59 28.39 -19.66
CA VAL A 264 -8.40 29.69 -19.02
C VAL A 264 -9.67 30.49 -19.22
N ARG A 265 -10.41 30.74 -18.13
CA ARG A 265 -11.55 31.67 -18.16
C ARG A 265 -11.02 33.10 -18.12
N ASN A 266 -11.13 33.82 -19.23
CA ASN A 266 -10.96 35.27 -19.20
C ASN A 266 -12.02 35.85 -18.26
N LYS A 267 -11.60 36.59 -17.22
CA LYS A 267 -12.56 37.35 -16.41
C LYS A 267 -13.38 38.22 -17.37
N PRO A 268 -14.71 38.10 -17.39
CA PRO A 268 -15.51 39.02 -18.18
C PRO A 268 -15.20 40.44 -17.70
N ASN A 269 -14.94 41.33 -18.65
CA ASN A 269 -14.73 42.75 -18.38
C ASN A 269 -15.95 43.26 -17.59
N PRO A 270 -15.79 43.86 -16.39
CA PRO A 270 -16.92 44.27 -15.55
C PRO A 270 -17.86 45.31 -16.20
N ALA A 271 -17.56 45.78 -17.41
CA ALA A 271 -18.39 46.68 -18.20
C ALA A 271 -19.43 46.00 -19.11
N ALA A 272 -19.46 44.65 -19.21
CA ALA A 272 -20.46 43.92 -19.99
C ALA A 272 -21.40 43.15 -19.06
N GLN A 273 -22.37 43.87 -18.47
CA GLN A 273 -23.45 43.28 -17.69
C GLN A 273 -24.64 42.91 -18.59
N GLU A 274 -25.24 41.76 -18.25
CA GLU A 274 -26.65 41.39 -18.43
C GLU A 274 -27.17 41.04 -19.83
N VAL A 275 -26.93 39.79 -20.23
CA VAL A 275 -28.00 38.96 -20.82
C VAL A 275 -27.93 37.59 -20.16
N GLU A 276 -28.93 37.25 -19.33
CA GLU A 276 -29.08 35.89 -18.80
C GLU A 276 -29.43 34.91 -19.93
N PRO A 277 -28.69 33.80 -20.13
CA PRO A 277 -29.15 32.73 -21.00
C PRO A 277 -30.20 31.88 -20.28
N LYS A 278 -31.32 31.63 -20.97
CA LYS A 278 -32.40 30.75 -20.51
C LYS A 278 -31.88 29.32 -20.29
N PRO A 279 -32.31 28.62 -19.23
CA PRO A 279 -31.92 27.24 -18.97
C PRO A 279 -32.92 26.31 -19.66
N ASP A 280 -32.77 25.95 -20.94
CA ASP A 280 -33.55 24.83 -21.53
C ASP A 280 -33.10 24.29 -22.91
N GLU A 281 -31.86 24.55 -23.36
CA GLU A 281 -31.32 23.83 -24.54
C GLU A 281 -30.05 23.08 -24.16
N ALA A 282 -30.12 21.75 -24.27
CA ALA A 282 -29.10 20.82 -23.86
C ALA A 282 -27.81 20.98 -24.68
N GLU A 283 -26.75 21.43 -24.03
CA GLU A 283 -25.37 21.24 -24.49
C GLU A 283 -25.07 19.73 -24.60
N GLN A 284 -25.23 19.19 -25.81
CA GLN A 284 -24.53 17.98 -26.24
C GLN A 284 -23.10 18.43 -26.63
N GLY A 285 -22.15 18.26 -25.71
CA GLY A 285 -20.74 18.53 -25.96
C GLY A 285 -20.22 17.62 -27.07
N ASN A 286 -19.72 18.21 -28.16
CA ASN A 286 -19.12 17.44 -29.26
C ASN A 286 -17.72 16.98 -28.87
N ILE A 287 -17.59 15.70 -28.52
CA ILE A 287 -16.29 15.04 -28.32
C ILE A 287 -15.66 14.86 -29.71
N LYS A 288 -14.71 15.73 -30.08
CA LYS A 288 -13.95 15.58 -31.32
C LYS A 288 -12.87 14.53 -31.14
N MET A 289 -13.05 13.37 -31.77
CA MET A 289 -11.93 12.59 -32.29
C MET A 289 -11.74 12.97 -33.77
N LYS A 290 -10.58 12.61 -34.32
CA LYS A 290 -10.28 12.80 -35.74
C LYS A 290 -11.29 11.97 -36.58
N GLY A 291 -12.39 12.58 -37.03
CA GLY A 291 -13.45 11.97 -37.84
C GLY A 291 -14.87 12.28 -37.35
N GLU A 292 -15.81 12.52 -38.27
CA GLU A 292 -17.13 13.17 -38.11
C GLU A 292 -18.26 12.42 -37.35
N ARG A 293 -19.14 13.22 -36.69
CA ARG A 293 -20.59 13.05 -36.34
C ARG A 293 -21.02 12.34 -35.03
N SER A 294 -22.08 12.88 -34.41
CA SER A 294 -22.37 12.97 -32.97
C SER A 294 -23.47 12.03 -32.42
N LEU A 295 -23.47 10.76 -32.79
CA LEU A 295 -24.18 9.68 -32.08
C LEU A 295 -23.37 8.37 -32.11
N GLY A 296 -22.55 8.18 -33.16
CA GLY A 296 -21.45 7.20 -33.19
C GLY A 296 -20.29 7.52 -32.23
N GLN A 297 -20.38 8.57 -31.41
CA GLN A 297 -19.34 8.96 -30.45
C GLN A 297 -19.30 8.11 -29.18
N LEU A 298 -20.45 7.54 -28.77
CA LEU A 298 -20.51 6.56 -27.68
C LEU A 298 -20.03 5.17 -28.15
N GLU A 299 -20.35 4.82 -29.41
CA GLU A 299 -19.82 3.64 -30.09
C GLU A 299 -18.28 3.70 -30.18
N ASN A 300 -17.70 4.89 -30.37
CA ASN A 300 -16.24 5.05 -30.40
C ASN A 300 -15.56 4.71 -29.06
N ILE A 301 -16.16 5.05 -27.91
CA ILE A 301 -15.56 4.72 -26.60
C ILE A 301 -15.62 3.21 -26.38
N ARG A 302 -16.77 2.58 -26.65
CA ARG A 302 -16.88 1.12 -26.62
C ARG A 302 -15.86 0.47 -27.55
N GLN A 303 -15.76 0.95 -28.79
CA GLN A 303 -14.81 0.44 -29.78
C GLN A 303 -13.36 0.59 -29.31
N ILE A 304 -12.99 1.69 -28.66
CA ILE A 304 -11.66 1.87 -28.06
C ILE A 304 -11.45 0.88 -26.92
N LEU A 305 -12.42 0.74 -26.03
CA LEU A 305 -12.31 -0.14 -24.86
C LEU A 305 -12.27 -1.62 -25.27
N ASP A 306 -13.04 -2.01 -26.28
CA ASP A 306 -13.06 -3.36 -26.83
C ASP A 306 -11.79 -3.72 -27.63
N GLN A 307 -10.87 -2.77 -27.84
CA GLN A 307 -9.53 -3.12 -28.30
C GLN A 307 -8.85 -3.93 -27.20
N SER A 308 -8.40 -5.14 -27.53
CA SER A 308 -7.63 -5.97 -26.63
C SER A 308 -6.13 -5.86 -26.96
N PRO A 309 -5.24 -5.68 -25.96
CA PRO A 309 -3.78 -5.76 -26.17
C PRO A 309 -3.31 -7.16 -26.58
N ILE A 310 -4.19 -8.15 -26.39
CA ILE A 310 -3.94 -9.56 -26.62
C ILE A 310 -4.92 -10.01 -27.70
N ALA A 311 -4.45 -10.71 -28.74
CA ALA A 311 -5.36 -11.27 -29.73
C ALA A 311 -6.41 -12.16 -29.03
N GLU A 312 -7.70 -11.83 -29.18
CA GLU A 312 -8.77 -12.58 -28.52
C GLU A 312 -8.72 -14.03 -29.02
N VAL A 313 -8.46 -14.97 -28.10
CA VAL A 313 -8.61 -16.39 -28.39
C VAL A 313 -10.11 -16.67 -28.45
N ALA A 314 -10.57 -17.32 -29.52
CA ALA A 314 -11.93 -17.82 -29.64
C ALA A 314 -12.16 -19.02 -28.72
N VAL A 315 -11.87 -18.88 -27.42
CA VAL A 315 -12.30 -19.87 -26.41
C VAL A 315 -13.81 -19.75 -26.31
N GLY A 316 -14.51 -20.88 -26.39
CA GLY A 316 -15.96 -20.99 -26.60
C GLY A 316 -16.85 -20.28 -25.59
N GLU A 317 -16.31 -19.75 -24.49
CA GLU A 317 -17.00 -18.88 -23.54
C GLU A 317 -16.17 -17.60 -23.35
N ARG A 318 -16.61 -16.51 -23.98
CA ARG A 318 -16.04 -15.18 -23.70
C ARG A 318 -16.35 -14.85 -22.25
N GLN A 319 -15.33 -14.84 -21.39
CA GLN A 319 -15.44 -14.31 -20.04
C GLN A 319 -16.04 -12.89 -20.10
N PRO A 320 -17.04 -12.57 -19.26
CA PRO A 320 -17.73 -11.30 -19.34
C PRO A 320 -16.77 -10.16 -19.04
N ALA A 321 -16.73 -9.17 -19.94
CA ALA A 321 -15.98 -7.95 -19.70
C ALA A 321 -16.76 -7.03 -18.76
N GLU A 322 -16.07 -6.48 -17.75
CA GLU A 322 -16.63 -5.48 -16.85
C GLU A 322 -16.25 -4.07 -17.33
N TYR A 323 -17.23 -3.17 -17.36
CA TYR A 323 -17.01 -1.76 -17.71
C TYR A 323 -17.17 -0.88 -16.48
N GLN A 324 -16.21 0.02 -16.27
CA GLN A 324 -16.21 0.97 -15.17
C GLN A 324 -15.98 2.40 -15.67
N ALA A 325 -16.61 3.37 -15.02
CA ALA A 325 -16.34 4.78 -15.19
C ALA A 325 -15.90 5.38 -13.86
N ILE A 326 -14.63 5.75 -13.77
CA ILE A 326 -13.97 6.26 -12.57
C ILE A 326 -13.88 7.78 -12.65
N LEU A 327 -14.31 8.47 -11.60
CA LEU A 327 -14.23 9.92 -11.50
C LEU A 327 -12.89 10.34 -10.87
N GLY A 328 -12.25 11.37 -11.42
CA GLY A 328 -10.99 11.87 -10.88
C GLY A 328 -10.48 13.11 -11.60
N CYS A 329 -9.17 13.35 -11.53
CA CYS A 329 -8.45 14.37 -12.27
C CYS A 329 -7.30 13.73 -13.05
N ILE A 330 -7.25 13.94 -14.36
CA ILE A 330 -6.11 13.49 -15.17
C ILE A 330 -5.01 14.53 -14.99
N LEU A 331 -3.92 14.09 -14.39
CA LEU A 331 -2.75 14.90 -14.11
C LEU A 331 -1.69 14.61 -15.15
N HIS A 332 -0.97 15.67 -15.53
CA HIS A 332 0.13 15.62 -16.47
C HIS A 332 1.40 16.09 -15.77
N ASP A 333 2.50 15.46 -16.15
CA ASP A 333 3.81 15.89 -15.69
C ASP A 333 4.11 17.31 -16.19
N SER A 334 4.54 18.17 -15.26
CA SER A 334 4.90 19.56 -15.54
C SER A 334 6.38 19.85 -15.36
N GLU A 335 7.21 18.82 -15.12
CA GLU A 335 8.66 18.89 -14.97
C GLU A 335 9.31 19.94 -15.91
N GLY A 336 10.02 20.89 -15.30
CA GLY A 336 10.88 21.85 -16.00
C GLY A 336 10.28 23.21 -16.38
N ASN A 337 8.96 23.41 -16.33
CA ASN A 337 8.35 24.71 -16.64
C ASN A 337 8.01 25.49 -15.35
N SER A 338 9.04 26.08 -14.74
CA SER A 338 8.90 27.13 -13.70
C SER A 338 8.28 28.42 -14.24
N VAL A 339 8.10 28.53 -15.56
CA VAL A 339 7.37 29.60 -16.23
C VAL A 339 5.91 29.15 -16.43
N PRO A 340 4.89 29.99 -16.11
CA PRO A 340 3.52 29.68 -16.48
C PRO A 340 3.48 29.41 -17.98
N GLN A 341 3.16 28.17 -18.37
CA GLN A 341 3.04 27.82 -19.78
C GLN A 341 2.06 28.79 -20.40
N SER A 342 2.49 29.50 -21.45
CA SER A 342 1.61 30.34 -22.24
C SER A 342 0.37 29.52 -22.64
N PRO A 343 -0.84 30.08 -22.57
CA PRO A 343 -2.05 29.33 -22.90
C PRO A 343 -1.92 28.67 -24.28
N GLN A 344 -1.92 27.34 -24.29
CA GLN A 344 -1.80 26.53 -25.50
C GLN A 344 -3.17 25.97 -25.88
N THR A 345 -3.36 25.65 -27.15
CA THR A 345 -4.59 24.96 -27.58
C THR A 345 -4.62 23.55 -27.03
N LEU A 346 -5.82 22.99 -26.85
CA LEU A 346 -5.99 21.60 -26.41
C LEU A 346 -5.33 20.60 -27.36
N GLU A 347 -5.35 20.87 -28.66
CA GLU A 347 -4.75 20.01 -29.68
C GLU A 347 -3.21 20.01 -29.63
N GLU A 348 -2.60 21.17 -29.38
CA GLU A 348 -1.15 21.28 -29.14
C GLU A 348 -0.77 20.53 -27.86
N PHE A 349 -1.55 20.70 -26.79
CA PHE A 349 -1.29 20.06 -25.51
C PHE A 349 -1.33 18.52 -25.59
N ILE A 350 -2.33 17.96 -26.28
CA ILE A 350 -2.49 16.51 -26.40
C ILE A 350 -1.35 15.88 -27.23
N LYS A 351 -0.80 16.61 -28.21
CA LYS A 351 0.33 16.15 -29.04
C LYS A 351 1.65 16.04 -28.27
N ASP A 352 1.74 16.64 -27.09
CA ASP A 352 2.96 16.69 -26.28
C ASP A 352 3.24 15.37 -25.51
N GLU A 353 2.40 14.34 -25.68
CA GLU A 353 2.54 12.96 -25.15
C GLU A 353 3.17 12.85 -23.74
N ARG A 354 2.76 13.75 -22.84
CA ARG A 354 3.31 13.81 -21.47
C ARG A 354 2.90 12.57 -20.66
N PRO A 355 3.75 12.11 -19.73
CA PRO A 355 3.34 11.16 -18.71
C PRO A 355 2.09 11.66 -17.98
N ARG A 356 1.15 10.75 -17.76
CA ARG A 356 -0.15 11.07 -17.15
C ARG A 356 -0.53 10.07 -16.09
N VAL A 357 -1.23 10.55 -15.07
CA VAL A 357 -1.76 9.74 -13.98
C VAL A 357 -3.17 10.23 -13.63
N LEU A 358 -4.07 9.32 -13.31
CA LEU A 358 -5.37 9.67 -12.74
C LEU A 358 -5.20 9.83 -11.23
N SER A 359 -5.50 11.02 -10.72
CA SER A 359 -5.80 11.17 -9.30
C SER A 359 -7.29 10.92 -9.08
N ASN A 360 -7.64 9.98 -8.20
CA ASN A 360 -9.04 9.70 -7.87
C ASN A 360 -9.66 10.78 -6.96
N GLU A 361 -8.90 11.81 -6.60
CA GLU A 361 -9.44 12.91 -5.82
C GLU A 361 -10.50 13.69 -6.61
N PHE A 362 -11.62 13.89 -5.93
CA PHE A 362 -12.74 14.63 -6.46
C PHE A 362 -13.01 15.86 -5.59
N PRO A 363 -12.93 17.09 -6.15
CA PRO A 363 -13.15 18.32 -5.41
C PRO A 363 -14.54 18.34 -4.75
N GLY A 364 -14.60 18.65 -3.46
CA GLY A 364 -15.87 18.76 -2.72
C GLY A 364 -16.40 17.46 -2.13
N VAL A 365 -15.71 16.32 -2.26
CA VAL A 365 -16.03 15.06 -1.56
C VAL A 365 -15.21 14.90 -0.26
N SER A 366 -14.36 15.88 0.06
CA SER A 366 -13.51 15.88 1.26
C SER A 366 -14.29 15.67 2.56
N PHE A 367 -15.57 16.07 2.64
CA PHE A 367 -16.40 15.88 3.83
C PHE A 367 -17.05 14.48 3.94
N ILE A 368 -17.23 13.74 2.82
CA ILE A 368 -17.77 12.36 2.84
C ILE A 368 -16.66 11.35 3.13
N ALA A 369 -15.43 11.66 2.71
CA ALA A 369 -14.39 10.65 2.55
C ALA A 369 -13.04 10.93 3.26
N GLN A 370 -12.91 12.05 3.98
CA GLN A 370 -11.70 12.36 4.76
C GLN A 370 -11.93 12.34 6.27
N ALA A 371 -12.88 11.57 6.80
CA ALA A 371 -12.56 10.96 8.09
C ALA A 371 -11.43 9.98 7.76
N PRO A 372 -10.14 10.29 8.03
CA PRO A 372 -9.12 9.28 7.87
C PRO A 372 -9.63 8.08 8.64
N VAL A 373 -9.64 6.90 8.03
CA VAL A 373 -9.75 5.68 8.83
C VAL A 373 -8.56 5.77 9.78
N SER A 374 -8.80 6.27 10.99
CA SER A 374 -7.79 6.37 12.00
C SER A 374 -7.39 4.93 12.28
N ARG A 375 -6.13 4.67 12.67
CA ARG A 375 -5.81 3.37 13.28
C ARG A 375 -6.72 3.07 14.49
N LYS A 376 -7.36 4.10 15.07
CA LYS A 376 -8.41 3.96 16.09
C LYS A 376 -9.77 3.57 15.52
N ASP A 377 -10.06 3.85 14.25
CA ASP A 377 -11.28 3.44 13.54
C ASP A 377 -11.11 2.05 12.89
N LEU A 378 -9.86 1.60 12.69
CA LEU A 378 -9.53 0.18 12.41
C LEU A 378 -9.65 -0.70 13.66
N LYS A 379 -9.69 -0.10 14.86
CA LYS A 379 -10.17 -0.84 16.03
C LYS A 379 -11.67 -0.96 15.82
N LEU A 380 -12.11 -2.17 15.52
CA LEU A 380 -13.50 -2.65 15.53
C LEU A 380 -14.15 -2.48 16.92
N ALA A 381 -14.11 -1.28 17.48
CA ALA A 381 -14.64 -0.95 18.77
C ALA A 381 -16.08 -0.50 18.59
N TYR A 382 -17.00 -1.45 18.81
CA TYR A 382 -18.38 -1.27 19.26
C TYR A 382 -19.05 0.04 18.79
N ILE A 383 -19.62 -0.02 17.59
CA ILE A 383 -20.38 1.09 17.02
C ILE A 383 -21.71 1.24 17.78
N ASP A 384 -21.97 2.47 18.23
CA ASP A 384 -23.16 2.89 18.95
C ASP A 384 -24.44 2.65 18.10
N ASP A 385 -25.52 2.21 18.75
CA ASP A 385 -26.75 1.65 18.16
C ASP A 385 -27.55 2.60 17.25
N SER A 386 -27.10 3.84 17.08
CA SER A 386 -27.79 4.91 16.37
C SER A 386 -27.42 5.06 14.87
N ALA A 387 -26.43 4.31 14.38
CA ALA A 387 -25.95 4.37 12.98
C ALA A 387 -26.48 3.24 12.06
N LYS A 388 -27.48 2.47 12.50
CA LYS A 388 -27.92 1.19 11.87
C LYS A 388 -28.41 1.26 10.42
N LEU A 389 -28.80 2.42 9.89
CA LEU A 389 -29.44 2.52 8.57
C LEU A 389 -28.48 2.65 7.37
N LEU A 390 -27.17 2.84 7.60
CA LEU A 390 -26.15 2.92 6.54
C LEU A 390 -25.12 1.78 6.62
N ASP A 391 -25.30 0.85 7.57
CA ASP A 391 -24.23 -0.05 8.00
C ASP A 391 -24.20 -1.36 7.19
N GLU A 392 -25.35 -1.88 6.74
CA GLU A 392 -25.44 -3.17 6.02
C GLU A 392 -24.71 -3.21 4.68
N ASP A 393 -24.47 -2.06 4.04
CA ASP A 393 -23.86 -1.98 2.69
C ASP A 393 -22.33 -1.75 2.71
N ILE A 394 -21.68 -1.75 3.88
CA ILE A 394 -20.23 -1.51 3.99
C ILE A 394 -19.44 -2.82 3.88
N ALA A 395 -18.72 -2.98 2.78
CA ALA A 395 -17.79 -4.11 2.60
C ALA A 395 -16.35 -3.70 2.94
N TYR A 396 -15.64 -4.57 3.66
CA TYR A 396 -14.22 -4.41 3.99
C TYR A 396 -13.42 -5.52 3.32
N SER A 397 -12.28 -5.18 2.72
CA SER A 397 -11.40 -6.19 2.11
C SER A 397 -9.95 -5.73 2.04
N PHE A 398 -9.04 -6.69 1.98
CA PHE A 398 -7.72 -6.46 1.40
C PHE A 398 -7.70 -6.90 -0.05
N SER A 399 -7.13 -6.08 -0.93
CA SER A 399 -6.75 -6.45 -2.28
C SER A 399 -5.23 -6.54 -2.34
N VAL A 400 -4.72 -7.74 -2.58
CA VAL A 400 -3.28 -8.03 -2.66
C VAL A 400 -2.95 -8.37 -4.11
N ARG A 401 -2.05 -7.61 -4.72
CA ARG A 401 -1.65 -7.78 -6.11
C ARG A 401 -0.31 -8.46 -6.22
N PHE A 402 -0.18 -9.35 -7.19
CA PHE A 402 1.06 -10.01 -7.55
C PHE A 402 1.32 -9.95 -9.05
N ALA A 403 2.59 -9.82 -9.43
CA ALA A 403 3.03 -9.87 -10.83
C ALA A 403 4.09 -10.96 -11.00
N ALA A 404 4.18 -11.56 -12.19
CA ALA A 404 5.16 -12.61 -12.43
C ALA A 404 6.58 -12.09 -12.17
N SER A 405 7.38 -12.89 -11.47
CA SER A 405 8.71 -12.46 -11.04
C SER A 405 9.67 -12.40 -12.25
N PRO A 406 10.29 -11.25 -12.53
CA PRO A 406 11.30 -11.16 -13.57
C PRO A 406 12.60 -11.90 -13.19
N TRP A 407 12.79 -12.30 -11.93
CA TRP A 407 13.96 -13.06 -11.51
C TRP A 407 13.81 -14.57 -11.73
N SER A 408 12.57 -15.09 -11.77
CA SER A 408 12.31 -16.47 -12.18
C SER A 408 12.12 -16.59 -13.69
N LEU A 409 11.53 -15.55 -14.33
CA LEU A 409 11.18 -15.53 -15.75
C LEU A 409 11.70 -14.26 -16.47
N PRO A 410 13.02 -14.03 -16.54
CA PRO A 410 13.59 -12.76 -17.00
C PRO A 410 13.20 -12.33 -18.41
N THR A 411 12.85 -13.27 -19.27
CA THR A 411 12.52 -13.04 -20.68
C THR A 411 11.02 -13.02 -20.98
N THR A 412 10.18 -13.60 -20.13
CA THR A 412 8.76 -13.83 -20.43
C THR A 412 7.79 -13.39 -19.34
N PHE A 413 8.26 -12.85 -18.21
CA PHE A 413 7.38 -12.46 -17.10
C PHE A 413 6.26 -11.49 -17.52
N ASP A 414 6.53 -10.62 -18.50
CA ASP A 414 5.57 -9.67 -19.09
C ASP A 414 4.46 -10.33 -19.91
N GLN A 415 4.60 -11.63 -20.21
CA GLN A 415 3.54 -12.42 -20.84
C GLN A 415 2.57 -13.00 -19.81
N TYR A 416 2.77 -12.83 -18.52
CA TYR A 416 1.87 -13.40 -17.51
C TYR A 416 0.89 -12.34 -16.98
N PRO A 417 -0.35 -12.72 -16.64
CA PRO A 417 -1.32 -11.79 -16.08
C PRO A 417 -0.93 -11.39 -14.65
N ILE A 418 -1.36 -10.21 -14.23
CA ILE A 418 -1.31 -9.80 -12.82
C ILE A 418 -2.36 -10.61 -12.06
N LEU A 419 -2.01 -11.14 -10.90
CA LEU A 419 -2.93 -11.80 -10.00
C LEU A 419 -3.42 -10.83 -8.93
N GLU A 420 -4.72 -10.85 -8.63
CA GLU A 420 -5.33 -10.11 -7.53
C GLU A 420 -6.02 -11.09 -6.59
N LEU A 421 -5.52 -11.14 -5.35
CA LEU A 421 -6.08 -11.91 -4.25
C LEU A 421 -6.93 -10.96 -3.39
N THR A 422 -8.23 -11.18 -3.38
CA THR A 422 -9.15 -10.43 -2.52
C THR A 422 -9.42 -11.23 -1.26
N LEU A 423 -9.27 -10.57 -0.11
CA LEU A 423 -9.48 -11.13 1.22
C LEU A 423 -10.60 -10.31 1.89
N PRO A 424 -11.87 -10.72 1.73
CA PRO A 424 -12.98 -10.04 2.40
C PRO A 424 -12.83 -10.16 3.91
N ILE A 425 -13.28 -9.15 4.65
CA ILE A 425 -13.11 -9.07 6.10
C ILE A 425 -14.48 -9.01 6.74
N ASP A 426 -14.70 -9.89 7.70
CA ASP A 426 -15.88 -9.86 8.54
C ASP A 426 -15.83 -8.60 9.42
N ARG A 427 -16.84 -7.75 9.27
CA ARG A 427 -16.90 -6.45 9.94
C ARG A 427 -17.13 -6.51 11.45
N TYR A 428 -17.43 -7.67 12.03
CA TYR A 428 -17.71 -7.79 13.47
C TYR A 428 -16.53 -8.40 14.20
N THR A 429 -15.92 -9.41 13.58
CA THR A 429 -14.81 -10.17 14.14
C THR A 429 -13.46 -9.65 13.67
N GLY A 430 -13.41 -8.96 12.53
CA GLY A 430 -12.17 -8.58 11.85
C GLY A 430 -11.46 -9.76 11.19
N ASN A 431 -12.09 -10.94 11.16
CA ASN A 431 -11.51 -12.13 10.57
C ASN A 431 -11.57 -12.07 9.04
N ILE A 432 -10.58 -12.68 8.40
CA ILE A 432 -10.56 -12.83 6.95
C ILE A 432 -11.52 -13.96 6.55
N LEU A 433 -12.45 -13.64 5.65
CA LEU A 433 -13.42 -14.56 5.05
C LEU A 433 -12.79 -15.37 3.90
N GLN A 434 -13.62 -16.09 3.14
CA GLN A 434 -13.18 -16.89 1.99
C GLN A 434 -12.44 -16.00 0.97
N PRO A 435 -11.16 -16.28 0.68
CA PRO A 435 -10.39 -15.51 -0.28
C PRO A 435 -10.76 -15.85 -1.71
N THR A 436 -10.66 -14.87 -2.62
CA THR A 436 -10.86 -15.09 -4.06
C THR A 436 -9.61 -14.66 -4.84
N LEU A 437 -9.27 -15.42 -5.87
CA LEU A 437 -8.12 -15.14 -6.73
C LEU A 437 -8.57 -14.96 -8.16
N ILE A 438 -8.13 -13.87 -8.77
CA ILE A 438 -8.38 -13.56 -10.17
C ILE A 438 -7.07 -13.30 -10.91
N ALA A 439 -7.01 -13.71 -12.16
CA ALA A 439 -5.97 -13.30 -13.10
C ALA A 439 -6.51 -12.21 -14.03
N ARG A 440 -5.85 -11.06 -14.06
CA ARG A 440 -6.18 -9.96 -14.97
C ARG A 440 -5.68 -10.28 -16.37
N HIS A 441 -6.58 -10.75 -17.23
CA HIS A 441 -6.24 -11.14 -18.58
C HIS A 441 -5.83 -9.94 -19.43
N SER A 442 -6.67 -8.90 -19.46
CA SER A 442 -6.47 -7.69 -20.26
C SER A 442 -7.21 -6.49 -19.67
N GLU A 443 -6.66 -5.31 -19.91
CA GLU A 443 -7.21 -4.03 -19.46
C GLU A 443 -7.21 -3.00 -20.61
N SER A 444 -8.29 -2.24 -20.75
CA SER A 444 -8.36 -1.15 -21.72
C SER A 444 -8.86 0.10 -21.02
N VAL A 445 -8.07 1.17 -21.12
CA VAL A 445 -8.28 2.42 -20.40
C VAL A 445 -8.48 3.54 -21.40
N ALA A 446 -9.58 4.28 -21.26
CA ALA A 446 -9.83 5.51 -22.01
C ALA A 446 -10.00 6.67 -21.03
N ASP A 447 -8.97 7.50 -20.93
CA ASP A 447 -8.96 8.71 -20.12
C ASP A 447 -9.65 9.84 -20.89
N MET A 448 -10.72 10.42 -20.34
CA MET A 448 -11.45 11.54 -20.96
C MET A 448 -11.20 12.84 -20.20
N LEU A 449 -10.38 13.71 -20.80
CA LEU A 449 -10.17 15.07 -20.32
C LEU A 449 -11.45 15.89 -20.47
N MET A 450 -11.85 16.55 -19.38
CA MET A 450 -13.00 17.46 -19.35
C MET A 450 -12.58 18.83 -18.81
N PRO A 451 -11.88 19.65 -19.63
CA PRO A 451 -11.21 20.86 -19.17
C PRO A 451 -12.13 21.97 -18.62
N ASN A 452 -13.42 21.92 -18.97
CA ASN A 452 -14.44 22.84 -18.50
C ASN A 452 -15.16 22.39 -17.22
N ARG A 453 -14.91 21.15 -16.79
CA ARG A 453 -15.59 20.46 -15.70
C ARG A 453 -14.69 20.37 -14.47
N GLN A 454 -15.30 20.11 -13.30
CA GLN A 454 -14.55 20.00 -12.05
C GLN A 454 -13.72 18.72 -11.96
N CYS A 455 -14.14 17.66 -12.63
CA CYS A 455 -13.44 16.39 -12.75
C CYS A 455 -13.19 16.03 -14.22
N ASP A 456 -12.38 15.00 -14.41
CA ASP A 456 -12.20 14.22 -15.62
C ASP A 456 -12.78 12.80 -15.38
N LEU A 457 -12.76 11.95 -16.42
CA LEU A 457 -13.24 10.57 -16.33
C LEU A 457 -12.18 9.60 -16.82
N ARG A 458 -12.16 8.40 -16.24
CA ARG A 458 -11.48 7.23 -16.80
C ARG A 458 -12.51 6.14 -17.05
N PHE A 459 -12.65 5.74 -18.30
CA PHE A 459 -13.37 4.53 -18.65
C PHE A 459 -12.40 3.36 -18.66
N LEU A 460 -12.85 2.24 -18.12
CA LEU A 460 -12.06 1.03 -17.94
C LEU A 460 -12.88 -0.14 -18.43
N ARG A 461 -12.31 -0.97 -19.30
CA ARG A 461 -12.80 -2.32 -19.58
C ARG A 461 -11.79 -3.30 -19.03
N ARG A 462 -12.29 -4.29 -18.29
CA ARG A 462 -11.47 -5.29 -17.64
C ARG A 462 -12.00 -6.68 -17.94
N VAL A 463 -11.09 -7.58 -18.27
CA VAL A 463 -11.38 -9.02 -18.39
C VAL A 463 -10.57 -9.73 -17.32
N ASP A 464 -11.27 -10.27 -16.34
CA ASP A 464 -10.69 -11.03 -15.25
C ASP A 464 -11.11 -12.50 -15.39
N VAL A 465 -10.20 -13.40 -15.02
CA VAL A 465 -10.42 -14.85 -15.10
C VAL A 465 -10.27 -15.41 -13.68
N PRO A 466 -11.32 -16.03 -13.12
CA PRO A 466 -11.24 -16.62 -11.79
C PRO A 466 -10.25 -17.79 -11.80
N LEU A 467 -9.44 -17.90 -10.75
CA LEU A 467 -8.50 -18.99 -10.53
C LEU A 467 -8.88 -19.80 -9.29
N ALA A 468 -8.56 -21.09 -9.31
CA ALA A 468 -8.82 -22.02 -8.23
C ALA A 468 -8.08 -21.66 -6.94
N MET A 469 -8.72 -21.95 -5.80
CA MET A 469 -8.20 -21.69 -4.46
C MET A 469 -8.17 -22.97 -3.64
N GLY A 470 -7.21 -23.85 -3.94
CA GLY A 470 -6.88 -25.04 -3.15
C GLY A 470 -7.89 -26.20 -3.19
N THR A 471 -9.18 -25.95 -3.42
CA THR A 471 -10.17 -27.00 -3.63
C THR A 471 -10.37 -27.20 -5.11
N GLY A 472 -10.34 -28.45 -5.57
CA GLY A 472 -10.54 -28.82 -6.97
C GLY A 472 -11.97 -28.56 -7.44
N ASP A 473 -12.38 -27.30 -7.47
CA ASP A 473 -13.55 -26.89 -8.25
C ASP A 473 -13.26 -27.26 -9.70
N GLU A 474 -13.96 -28.30 -10.17
CA GLU A 474 -13.79 -28.88 -11.51
C GLU A 474 -13.95 -27.84 -12.64
N GLN A 475 -14.59 -26.70 -12.34
CA GLN A 475 -14.81 -25.59 -13.28
C GLN A 475 -13.66 -24.57 -13.35
N THR A 476 -12.69 -24.58 -12.42
CA THR A 476 -11.61 -23.59 -12.40
C THR A 476 -10.27 -24.16 -12.89
N VAL A 477 -9.68 -23.54 -13.92
CA VAL A 477 -8.40 -23.97 -14.50
C VAL A 477 -7.25 -23.16 -13.91
N GLY A 478 -6.33 -23.84 -13.21
CA GLY A 478 -5.16 -23.19 -12.58
C GLY A 478 -5.51 -22.41 -11.32
N GLY A 479 -4.49 -22.00 -10.57
CA GLY A 479 -4.64 -21.28 -9.31
C GLY A 479 -3.56 -21.61 -8.28
N VAL A 480 -3.89 -21.47 -7.00
CA VAL A 480 -2.96 -21.67 -5.88
C VAL A 480 -3.30 -22.95 -5.14
N THR A 481 -2.28 -23.76 -4.79
CA THR A 481 -2.49 -25.00 -4.03
C THR A 481 -2.86 -24.72 -2.57
N VAL A 482 -3.45 -25.70 -1.88
CA VAL A 482 -3.82 -25.58 -0.46
C VAL A 482 -2.59 -25.26 0.39
N GLU A 483 -1.47 -25.93 0.12
CA GLU A 483 -0.22 -25.78 0.86
C GLU A 483 0.36 -24.38 0.71
N GLU A 484 0.34 -23.84 -0.52
CA GLU A 484 0.84 -22.50 -0.78
C GLU A 484 -0.06 -21.43 -0.16
N MET A 485 -1.39 -21.62 -0.18
CA MET A 485 -2.31 -20.72 0.50
C MET A 485 -2.15 -20.77 2.02
N LYS A 486 -1.89 -21.96 2.59
CA LYS A 486 -1.57 -22.12 4.01
C LYS A 486 -0.26 -21.38 4.35
N ARG A 487 0.79 -21.58 3.55
CA ARG A 487 2.06 -20.85 3.68
C ARG A 487 1.84 -19.34 3.60
N PHE A 488 1.01 -18.88 2.66
CA PHE A 488 0.68 -17.47 2.49
C PHE A 488 0.07 -16.89 3.76
N LYS A 489 -0.94 -17.56 4.32
CA LYS A 489 -1.65 -17.13 5.55
C LYS A 489 -0.73 -17.15 6.78
N GLU A 490 0.07 -18.20 6.95
CA GLU A 490 0.97 -18.33 8.12
C GLU A 490 2.11 -17.32 8.11
N ASN A 491 2.61 -16.94 6.93
CA ASN A 491 3.76 -16.03 6.79
C ASN A 491 3.36 -14.57 6.52
N SER A 492 2.07 -14.29 6.33
CA SER A 492 1.54 -12.94 6.19
C SER A 492 0.92 -12.49 7.51
N ASN A 493 1.13 -11.22 7.86
CA ASN A 493 0.49 -10.60 9.00
C ASN A 493 -0.56 -9.60 8.50
N LEU A 494 -1.80 -10.05 8.41
CA LEU A 494 -2.94 -9.27 7.92
C LEU A 494 -3.87 -8.82 9.05
N ASP A 495 -3.39 -8.85 10.30
CA ASP A 495 -4.17 -8.47 11.47
C ASP A 495 -4.39 -6.95 11.55
N LEU A 496 -5.66 -6.54 11.49
CA LEU A 496 -6.11 -5.16 11.62
C LEU A 496 -6.13 -4.64 13.07
N SER A 497 -5.90 -5.50 14.07
CA SER A 497 -5.93 -5.11 15.49
C SER A 497 -4.88 -4.04 15.86
N GLY A 498 -3.91 -3.80 14.97
CA GLY A 498 -2.88 -2.76 15.10
C GLY A 498 -1.75 -3.13 16.06
N LYS A 499 -1.70 -4.38 16.55
CA LYS A 499 -0.61 -4.89 17.40
C LYS A 499 0.72 -4.98 16.67
N SER A 500 0.68 -5.20 15.35
CA SER A 500 1.84 -5.43 14.50
C SER A 500 1.67 -4.72 13.15
N LYS A 501 2.79 -4.48 12.45
CA LYS A 501 2.77 -3.87 11.11
C LYS A 501 2.21 -4.88 10.10
N LEU A 502 1.21 -4.48 9.32
CA LEU A 502 0.68 -5.31 8.25
C LEU A 502 1.80 -5.72 7.28
N ARG A 503 1.79 -6.99 6.90
CA ARG A 503 2.83 -7.60 6.06
C ARG A 503 2.23 -8.70 5.19
N VAL A 504 2.64 -8.72 3.94
CA VAL A 504 2.34 -9.79 2.98
C VAL A 504 3.63 -10.56 2.71
N VAL A 505 3.53 -11.87 2.53
CA VAL A 505 4.65 -12.69 2.03
C VAL A 505 5.12 -12.16 0.65
N PRO A 506 6.43 -12.10 0.38
CA PRO A 506 6.93 -11.44 -0.83
C PRO A 506 6.65 -12.19 -2.13
N THR A 507 6.35 -13.49 -2.05
CA THR A 507 6.09 -14.33 -3.22
C THR A 507 4.88 -15.24 -3.02
N LEU A 508 4.21 -15.55 -4.12
CA LEU A 508 3.10 -16.50 -4.23
C LEU A 508 3.39 -17.44 -5.40
N LYS A 509 3.21 -18.74 -5.21
CA LYS A 509 3.24 -19.70 -6.33
C LYS A 509 1.84 -19.93 -6.86
N ALA A 510 1.65 -19.73 -8.15
CA ALA A 510 0.37 -19.95 -8.79
C ALA A 510 0.54 -20.59 -10.15
N SER A 511 -0.40 -21.47 -10.50
CA SER A 511 -0.51 -22.07 -11.81
C SER A 511 -1.47 -21.24 -12.67
N VAL A 512 -1.09 -20.94 -13.91
CA VAL A 512 -1.89 -20.10 -14.82
C VAL A 512 -2.14 -20.88 -16.11
N PRO A 513 -3.37 -20.88 -16.65
CA PRO A 513 -3.65 -21.52 -17.93
C PRO A 513 -2.78 -20.95 -19.06
N GLN A 514 -2.15 -21.82 -19.84
CA GLN A 514 -1.25 -21.38 -20.92
C GLN A 514 -1.96 -20.62 -22.04
N TRP A 515 -3.26 -20.85 -22.26
CA TRP A 515 -4.04 -20.09 -23.25
C TRP A 515 -4.05 -18.59 -22.96
N MET A 516 -3.84 -18.19 -21.70
CA MET A 516 -3.71 -16.78 -21.32
C MET A 516 -2.45 -16.13 -21.88
N MET A 517 -1.44 -16.93 -22.26
CA MET A 517 -0.12 -16.49 -22.73
C MET A 517 0.09 -16.75 -24.22
N GLN A 518 -0.26 -17.95 -24.67
CA GLN A 518 -0.07 -18.45 -26.02
C GLN A 518 -1.46 -18.78 -26.54
N HIS A 519 -1.85 -18.21 -27.68
CA HIS A 519 -3.23 -18.22 -28.21
C HIS A 519 -3.74 -19.59 -28.68
N VAL A 520 -3.63 -20.61 -27.83
CA VAL A 520 -3.99 -22.00 -28.10
C VAL A 520 -4.89 -22.45 -26.94
N PRO A 521 -6.18 -22.71 -27.19
CA PRO A 521 -7.08 -23.27 -26.20
C PRO A 521 -6.59 -24.65 -25.72
N ASP A 522 -7.07 -25.09 -24.56
CA ASP A 522 -6.82 -26.41 -23.98
C ASP A 522 -5.36 -26.74 -23.62
N LEU A 523 -4.51 -25.71 -23.52
CA LEU A 523 -3.15 -25.88 -23.03
C LEU A 523 -3.12 -26.06 -21.49
N PRO A 524 -2.17 -26.85 -20.97
CA PRO A 524 -2.03 -27.09 -19.54
C PRO A 524 -1.74 -25.81 -18.77
N THR A 525 -1.87 -25.87 -17.46
CA THR A 525 -1.42 -24.79 -16.58
C THR A 525 0.11 -24.76 -16.49
N THR A 526 0.67 -23.59 -16.20
CA THR A 526 2.11 -23.41 -15.93
C THR A 526 2.30 -22.80 -14.56
N ASP A 527 3.15 -23.42 -13.74
CA ASP A 527 3.53 -22.91 -12.43
C ASP A 527 4.48 -21.72 -12.56
N VAL A 528 4.16 -20.65 -11.82
CA VAL A 528 4.87 -19.38 -11.88
C VAL A 528 5.09 -18.84 -10.49
N ASP A 529 6.30 -18.33 -10.24
CA ASP A 529 6.60 -17.55 -9.07
C ASP A 529 6.16 -16.10 -9.29
N TYR A 530 5.18 -15.68 -8.50
CA TYR A 530 4.65 -14.32 -8.48
C TYR A 530 5.25 -13.50 -7.34
N LEU A 531 5.61 -12.25 -7.63
CA LEU A 531 6.10 -11.26 -6.69
C LEU A 531 4.92 -10.41 -6.19
N PHE A 532 4.84 -10.21 -4.87
CA PHE A 532 3.94 -9.22 -4.28
C PHE A 532 4.29 -7.82 -4.80
N VAL A 533 3.33 -7.08 -5.36
CA VAL A 533 3.56 -5.72 -5.89
C VAL A 533 2.91 -4.63 -5.05
N GLY A 534 1.78 -4.92 -4.41
CA GLY A 534 1.10 -3.95 -3.56
C GLY A 534 -0.14 -4.52 -2.89
N MET A 535 -0.52 -3.90 -1.78
CA MET A 535 -1.71 -4.23 -1.04
C MET A 535 -2.51 -2.96 -0.81
N GLU A 536 -3.82 -3.09 -0.87
CA GLU A 536 -4.78 -2.03 -0.58
C GLU A 536 -5.78 -2.56 0.44
N PHE A 537 -5.97 -1.83 1.53
CA PHE A 537 -7.16 -1.98 2.36
C PHE A 537 -8.29 -1.15 1.74
N ARG A 538 -9.45 -1.77 1.55
CA ARG A 538 -10.61 -1.16 0.89
C ARG A 538 -11.81 -1.19 1.83
N ARG A 539 -12.50 -0.06 1.89
CA ARG A 539 -13.83 0.08 2.48
C ARG A 539 -14.77 0.56 1.38
N GLU A 540 -15.69 -0.30 0.97
CA GLU A 540 -16.58 -0.09 -0.18
C GLU A 540 -18.01 0.15 0.28
N LEU A 541 -18.67 1.10 -0.39
CA LEU A 541 -20.10 1.39 -0.29
C LEU A 541 -20.69 1.26 -1.68
N ASN A 542 -21.74 0.47 -1.84
CA ASN A 542 -22.44 0.31 -3.10
C ASN A 542 -23.80 0.99 -3.05
N PHE A 543 -24.15 1.70 -4.12
CA PHE A 543 -25.43 2.39 -4.29
C PHE A 543 -26.02 2.02 -5.65
N ASP A 544 -27.35 1.98 -5.74
CA ASP A 544 -28.01 1.97 -7.05
C ASP A 544 -28.07 3.38 -7.63
N TRP A 545 -27.61 3.53 -8.87
CA TRP A 545 -27.68 4.77 -9.64
C TRP A 545 -28.29 4.51 -11.01
N HIS A 546 -29.61 4.66 -11.10
CA HIS A 546 -30.38 4.39 -12.31
C HIS A 546 -30.19 2.94 -12.84
N GLY A 547 -30.19 1.95 -11.94
CA GLY A 547 -29.97 0.55 -12.30
C GLY A 547 -28.50 0.17 -12.52
N LEU A 548 -27.57 1.10 -12.33
CA LEU A 548 -26.12 0.87 -12.38
C LEU A 548 -25.55 0.88 -10.97
N GLN A 549 -24.51 0.08 -10.72
CA GLN A 549 -23.86 0.05 -9.41
C GLN A 549 -22.87 1.22 -9.28
N LEU A 550 -23.20 2.21 -8.46
CA LEU A 550 -22.30 3.27 -8.05
C LEU A 550 -21.53 2.81 -6.82
N ARG A 551 -20.22 2.67 -6.94
CA ARG A 551 -19.33 2.27 -5.85
C ARG A 551 -18.49 3.44 -5.38
N HIS A 552 -18.51 3.68 -4.07
CA HIS A 552 -17.60 4.59 -3.39
C HIS A 552 -16.65 3.78 -2.50
N THR A 553 -15.35 3.87 -2.79
CA THR A 553 -14.32 3.11 -2.07
C THR A 553 -13.32 4.05 -1.41
N VAL A 554 -13.06 3.84 -0.12
CA VAL A 554 -11.90 4.43 0.57
C VAL A 554 -10.76 3.41 0.53
N ILE A 555 -9.59 3.84 0.04
CA ILE A 555 -8.43 2.98 -0.21
C ILE A 555 -7.25 3.46 0.65
N GLU A 556 -6.67 2.53 1.42
CA GLU A 556 -5.41 2.73 2.13
C GLU A 556 -4.36 1.71 1.66
N GLY A 557 -3.41 2.18 0.83
CA GLY A 557 -2.29 1.38 0.32
C GLY A 557 -1.00 1.51 1.13
N GLY A 558 -1.09 2.06 2.35
CA GLY A 558 0.06 2.34 3.22
C GLY A 558 1.07 3.33 2.62
N ALA A 559 2.33 3.24 3.08
CA ALA A 559 3.38 4.17 2.67
C ALA A 559 3.66 4.15 1.16
N SER A 560 3.51 2.99 0.49
CA SER A 560 3.77 2.86 -0.95
C SER A 560 2.54 3.16 -1.82
N GLY A 561 1.34 2.70 -1.45
CA GLY A 561 0.14 2.87 -2.28
C GLY A 561 -0.62 4.19 -2.07
N GLY A 562 -0.37 4.90 -0.97
CA GLY A 562 -1.04 6.17 -0.66
C GLY A 562 -2.44 6.00 -0.08
N LYS A 563 -3.14 7.12 0.11
CA LYS A 563 -4.53 7.15 0.63
C LYS A 563 -5.42 7.90 -0.33
N ARG A 564 -6.48 7.27 -0.81
CA ARG A 564 -7.36 7.89 -1.80
C ARG A 564 -8.79 7.43 -1.64
N THR A 565 -9.69 8.19 -2.22
CA THR A 565 -11.10 7.84 -2.38
C THR A 565 -11.35 7.61 -3.85
N GLU A 566 -12.10 6.57 -4.20
CA GLU A 566 -12.48 6.24 -5.56
C GLU A 566 -14.00 6.26 -5.66
N VAL A 567 -14.53 6.92 -6.69
CA VAL A 567 -15.95 6.86 -7.05
C VAL A 567 -16.02 6.31 -8.45
N LYS A 568 -16.69 5.17 -8.60
CA LYS A 568 -16.85 4.52 -9.91
C LYS A 568 -18.26 4.01 -10.13
N LEU A 569 -18.72 4.13 -11.36
CA LEU A 569 -19.94 3.52 -11.84
C LEU A 569 -19.57 2.22 -12.57
N ILE A 570 -20.26 1.12 -12.27
CA ILE A 570 -19.97 -0.20 -12.81
C ILE A 570 -21.16 -0.67 -13.64
N CYS A 571 -20.87 -1.12 -14.85
CA CYS A 571 -21.80 -1.81 -15.74
C CYS A 571 -21.34 -3.26 -15.85
N ASN A 572 -22.07 -4.14 -15.18
CA ASN A 572 -21.91 -5.57 -15.36
C ASN A 572 -22.55 -5.94 -16.69
N GLY A 573 -21.89 -6.81 -17.48
CA GLY A 573 -22.54 -7.43 -18.64
C GLY A 573 -23.83 -8.14 -18.21
N PRO A 574 -24.77 -8.44 -19.14
CA PRO A 574 -25.92 -9.27 -18.81
C PRO A 574 -25.36 -10.58 -18.26
N SER A 575 -25.50 -10.77 -16.95
CA SER A 575 -25.30 -12.07 -16.35
C SER A 575 -26.44 -12.94 -16.84
N GLU A 576 -26.17 -14.03 -17.56
CA GLU A 576 -27.20 -15.01 -17.93
C GLU A 576 -27.86 -15.66 -16.69
N THR A 577 -27.41 -15.29 -15.48
CA THR A 577 -28.07 -15.57 -14.21
C THR A 577 -29.12 -14.50 -13.84
N GLU A 578 -30.15 -14.32 -14.67
CA GLU A 578 -31.50 -14.08 -14.13
C GLU A 578 -32.07 -15.42 -13.62
N GLY A 579 -31.34 -16.00 -12.65
CA GLY A 579 -31.77 -17.06 -11.78
C GLY A 579 -31.41 -16.57 -10.40
N VAL A 580 -32.36 -15.90 -9.76
CA VAL A 580 -32.41 -15.49 -8.35
C VAL A 580 -31.19 -15.96 -7.54
N LEU A 581 -30.14 -15.15 -7.49
CA LEU A 581 -29.27 -15.14 -6.31
C LEU A 581 -30.05 -14.41 -5.23
N GLU A 582 -30.98 -15.16 -4.61
CA GLU A 582 -31.42 -14.85 -3.26
C GLU A 582 -30.15 -14.78 -2.42
N VAL A 583 -29.80 -13.56 -2.00
CA VAL A 583 -28.87 -13.35 -0.91
C VAL A 583 -29.48 -14.10 0.26
N LYS A 584 -28.99 -15.31 0.54
CA LYS A 584 -29.39 -16.04 1.74
C LYS A 584 -29.19 -15.09 2.91
N THR A 585 -30.27 -14.77 3.60
CA THR A 585 -30.22 -13.83 4.72
C THR A 585 -29.26 -14.39 5.78
N ASN A 586 -28.67 -13.53 6.61
CA ASN A 586 -27.76 -13.99 7.67
C ASN A 586 -28.41 -15.06 8.57
N ASP A 587 -29.74 -15.05 8.72
CA ASP A 587 -30.50 -16.06 9.44
C ASP A 587 -30.49 -17.43 8.73
N GLU A 588 -30.54 -17.46 7.40
CA GLU A 588 -30.44 -18.71 6.62
C GLU A 588 -29.01 -19.24 6.60
N ILE A 589 -27.99 -18.36 6.56
CA ILE A 589 -26.58 -18.76 6.69
C ILE A 589 -26.30 -19.32 8.10
N LEU A 590 -26.86 -18.70 9.14
CA LEU A 590 -26.74 -19.17 10.53
C LEU A 590 -27.44 -20.52 10.71
N GLN A 591 -28.63 -20.70 10.12
CA GLN A 591 -29.34 -21.99 10.13
C GLN A 591 -28.55 -23.07 9.38
N THR A 592 -27.94 -22.72 8.24
CA THR A 592 -27.10 -23.66 7.48
C THR A 592 -25.86 -24.06 8.29
N GLN A 593 -25.25 -23.13 9.03
CA GLN A 593 -24.11 -23.41 9.91
C GLN A 593 -24.49 -24.25 11.14
N GLU A 594 -25.63 -23.96 11.78
CA GLU A 594 -26.16 -24.76 12.88
C GLU A 594 -26.52 -26.19 12.43
N GLU A 595 -27.05 -26.34 11.22
CA GLU A 595 -27.38 -27.65 10.64
C GLU A 595 -26.12 -28.45 10.27
N VAL A 596 -25.07 -27.78 9.77
CA VAL A 596 -23.75 -28.38 9.54
C VAL A 596 -23.10 -28.80 10.86
N GLU A 597 -23.12 -27.97 11.91
CA GLU A 597 -22.61 -28.36 13.24
C GLU A 597 -23.39 -29.53 13.85
N LYS A 598 -24.72 -29.56 13.67
CA LYS A 598 -25.58 -30.64 14.14
C LYS A 598 -25.30 -31.95 13.40
N ASN A 599 -25.05 -31.88 12.10
CA ASN A 599 -24.66 -33.04 11.30
C ASN A 599 -23.25 -33.53 11.67
N MET A 600 -22.30 -32.63 11.91
CA MET A 600 -20.96 -32.99 12.36
C MET A 600 -20.97 -33.65 13.75
N LYS A 601 -21.82 -33.17 14.68
CA LYS A 601 -22.03 -33.80 15.99
C LYS A 601 -22.65 -35.20 15.86
N ARG A 602 -23.66 -35.37 15.00
CA ARG A 602 -24.27 -36.68 14.72
C ARG A 602 -23.25 -37.66 14.13
N GLU A 603 -22.37 -37.20 13.24
CA GLU A 603 -21.35 -38.07 12.63
C GLU A 603 -20.32 -38.55 13.66
N VAL A 604 -19.94 -37.70 14.61
CA VAL A 604 -19.06 -38.07 15.74
C VAL A 604 -19.76 -39.07 16.67
N GLU A 605 -21.02 -38.84 17.00
CA GLU A 605 -21.82 -39.73 17.86
C GLU A 605 -22.03 -41.12 17.21
N ILE A 606 -22.25 -41.17 15.90
CA ILE A 606 -22.31 -42.44 15.14
C ILE A 606 -20.97 -43.16 15.19
N LYS A 607 -19.84 -42.45 15.04
CA LYS A 607 -18.51 -43.06 15.12
C LYS A 607 -18.20 -43.60 16.51
N GLU A 608 -18.63 -42.91 17.57
CA GLU A 608 -18.51 -43.41 18.94
C GLU A 608 -19.38 -44.65 19.19
N LEU A 609 -20.64 -44.67 18.71
CA LEU A 609 -21.51 -45.84 18.84
C LEU A 609 -20.99 -47.06 18.06
N VAL A 610 -20.40 -46.84 16.89
CA VAL A 610 -19.75 -47.91 16.10
C VAL A 610 -18.52 -48.45 16.84
N ALA A 611 -17.71 -47.57 17.43
CA ALA A 611 -16.55 -47.98 18.23
C ALA A 611 -16.94 -48.70 19.53
N GLU A 612 -18.04 -48.29 20.16
CA GLU A 612 -18.58 -48.97 21.33
C GLU A 612 -19.11 -50.36 20.96
N LYS A 613 -19.90 -50.47 19.88
CA LYS A 613 -20.40 -51.76 19.40
C LYS A 613 -19.28 -52.74 19.04
N ALA A 614 -18.20 -52.27 18.43
CA ALA A 614 -17.02 -53.08 18.15
C ALA A 614 -16.36 -53.62 19.44
N LYS A 615 -16.36 -52.84 20.53
CA LYS A 615 -15.89 -53.30 21.85
C LYS A 615 -16.79 -54.38 22.46
N TRP A 616 -18.10 -54.25 22.34
CA TRP A 616 -19.03 -55.26 22.83
C TRP A 616 -18.90 -56.58 22.05
N GLU A 617 -18.68 -56.51 20.73
CA GLU A 617 -18.44 -57.69 19.89
C GLU A 617 -17.09 -58.37 20.19
N GLU A 618 -16.06 -57.62 20.59
CA GLU A 618 -14.79 -58.20 21.08
C GLU A 618 -14.93 -58.86 22.46
N ASP A 619 -15.78 -58.33 23.35
CA ASP A 619 -16.02 -58.91 24.67
C ASP A 619 -16.97 -60.14 24.64
N GLU A 620 -17.87 -60.26 23.63
CA GLU A 620 -18.76 -61.42 23.47
C GLU A 620 -18.09 -62.64 22.81
N ILE A 621 -16.91 -62.49 22.20
CA ILE A 621 -16.14 -63.60 21.61
C ILE A 621 -15.23 -64.29 22.66
N GLY A 622 -15.23 -63.77 23.90
CA GLY A 622 -14.41 -64.26 25.01
C GLY A 622 -14.96 -65.42 25.84
N SER A 623 -15.91 -66.23 25.36
CA SER A 623 -16.22 -67.52 26.02
C SER A 623 -17.08 -68.43 25.15
N ASN A 624 -16.44 -69.22 24.30
CA ASN A 624 -16.83 -70.61 24.04
C ASN A 624 -15.76 -71.28 23.17
N GLU A 625 -14.92 -72.10 23.81
CA GLU A 625 -14.29 -73.22 23.13
C GLU A 625 -15.38 -74.21 22.72
N GLU A 626 -15.36 -74.62 21.45
CA GLU A 626 -15.23 -76.01 20.98
C GLU A 626 -16.14 -76.33 19.76
N VAL A 627 -15.50 -76.98 18.77
CA VAL A 627 -16.04 -77.82 17.68
C VAL A 627 -16.42 -77.18 16.33
N VAL A 628 -15.53 -77.44 15.34
CA VAL A 628 -15.68 -77.43 13.86
C VAL A 628 -16.73 -78.50 13.45
N PRO A 629 -17.64 -78.34 12.44
CA PRO A 629 -17.23 -78.23 11.03
C PRO A 629 -18.13 -77.50 10.01
N GLU A 630 -17.47 -77.16 8.88
CA GLU A 630 -17.90 -77.09 7.47
C GLU A 630 -19.19 -76.36 7.02
N SER A 631 -19.00 -75.63 5.91
CA SER A 631 -19.96 -75.20 4.87
C SER A 631 -20.87 -73.99 5.16
N ASN A 632 -20.57 -72.86 4.50
CA ASN A 632 -21.43 -72.23 3.48
C ASN A 632 -20.90 -70.82 3.15
N GLU A 633 -20.37 -70.67 1.93
CA GLU A 633 -20.31 -69.38 1.23
C GLU A 633 -21.71 -69.08 0.71
N VAL A 634 -22.41 -68.08 1.26
CA VAL A 634 -23.55 -67.42 0.60
C VAL A 634 -23.67 -65.95 1.06
N ASP A 635 -23.66 -65.06 0.05
CA ASP A 635 -24.26 -63.73 -0.06
C ASP A 635 -24.23 -62.74 1.11
N LEU A 636 -23.36 -61.73 0.99
CA LEU A 636 -23.56 -60.37 1.54
C LEU A 636 -22.79 -59.35 0.69
N ALA A 637 -23.19 -59.25 -0.59
CA ALA A 637 -22.69 -58.21 -1.52
C ALA A 637 -23.79 -57.67 -2.46
N ALA A 638 -25.07 -57.75 -2.06
CA ALA A 638 -26.20 -57.47 -2.95
C ALA A 638 -27.19 -56.40 -2.45
N GLU A 639 -26.87 -55.58 -1.45
CA GLU A 639 -27.83 -54.60 -0.90
C GLU A 639 -27.28 -53.17 -0.73
N VAL A 640 -26.27 -52.79 -1.51
CA VAL A 640 -25.80 -51.39 -1.61
C VAL A 640 -25.78 -50.85 -3.06
N ALA A 641 -26.11 -51.69 -4.06
CA ALA A 641 -26.00 -51.32 -5.48
C ALA A 641 -27.34 -51.04 -6.19
N GLN A 642 -28.35 -50.49 -5.50
CA GLN A 642 -29.67 -50.20 -6.10
C GLN A 642 -30.22 -48.80 -5.80
N LEU A 643 -29.38 -47.76 -5.78
CA LEU A 643 -29.85 -46.37 -5.68
C LEU A 643 -29.10 -45.35 -6.58
N ASP A 644 -28.41 -45.79 -7.64
CA ASP A 644 -27.68 -44.86 -8.55
C ASP A 644 -28.02 -44.97 -10.04
N ASP A 645 -28.99 -45.80 -10.43
CA ASP A 645 -29.38 -45.97 -11.84
C ASP A 645 -30.81 -45.47 -12.10
N GLN A 646 -31.03 -44.15 -12.04
CA GLN A 646 -32.21 -43.50 -12.64
C GLN A 646 -32.07 -41.97 -12.76
N ALA A 647 -31.06 -41.47 -13.48
CA ALA A 647 -31.01 -40.07 -13.89
C ALA A 647 -30.21 -39.78 -15.18
N GLU A 648 -30.03 -40.76 -16.08
CA GLU A 648 -29.41 -40.54 -17.38
C GLU A 648 -30.22 -41.21 -18.50
N ALA A 649 -31.27 -40.52 -18.97
CA ALA A 649 -31.83 -40.70 -20.32
C ALA A 649 -33.02 -39.75 -20.54
N GLU A 650 -32.75 -38.49 -20.87
CA GLU A 650 -33.58 -37.66 -21.77
C GLU A 650 -32.98 -36.24 -21.81
N GLU A 651 -32.07 -35.98 -22.75
CA GLU A 651 -31.95 -34.68 -23.42
C GLU A 651 -30.90 -34.77 -24.53
N ALA A 652 -31.36 -35.16 -25.71
CA ALA A 652 -30.68 -34.91 -26.97
C ALA A 652 -31.70 -34.30 -27.94
N GLU A 653 -31.21 -33.32 -28.71
CA GLU A 653 -31.85 -32.65 -29.84
C GLU A 653 -32.65 -31.37 -29.53
N THR A 654 -31.93 -30.25 -29.46
CA THR A 654 -32.35 -29.02 -30.18
C THR A 654 -31.16 -28.12 -30.46
N GLU A 655 -30.43 -28.39 -31.55
CA GLU A 655 -29.52 -27.43 -32.17
C GLU A 655 -30.33 -26.29 -32.81
N ILE A 656 -30.39 -25.14 -32.12
CA ILE A 656 -30.77 -23.87 -32.74
C ILE A 656 -29.55 -22.96 -32.72
N SER A 657 -29.02 -22.73 -33.92
CA SER A 657 -28.06 -21.68 -34.26
C SER A 657 -28.49 -20.34 -33.64
N ARG A 658 -27.81 -19.93 -32.57
CA ARG A 658 -27.89 -18.57 -32.00
C ARG A 658 -26.54 -17.89 -32.22
N THR A 659 -26.58 -16.77 -32.93
CA THR A 659 -25.48 -15.81 -33.01
C THR A 659 -25.20 -15.22 -31.61
N PRO A 660 -23.92 -14.98 -31.23
CA PRO A 660 -23.58 -14.73 -29.82
C PRO A 660 -23.92 -13.31 -29.39
N THR A 661 -24.64 -13.19 -28.28
CA THR A 661 -25.04 -11.95 -27.62
C THR A 661 -23.88 -11.35 -26.82
N GLY A 662 -23.27 -10.29 -27.35
CA GLY A 662 -22.57 -9.31 -26.51
C GLY A 662 -23.58 -8.56 -25.64
N VAL A 663 -23.08 -7.87 -24.61
CA VAL A 663 -23.85 -6.90 -23.81
C VAL A 663 -24.69 -6.04 -24.77
N PRO A 664 -26.05 -6.05 -24.68
CA PRO A 664 -26.88 -5.36 -25.66
C PRO A 664 -26.49 -3.88 -25.69
N ASP A 665 -26.33 -3.31 -26.89
CA ASP A 665 -25.87 -1.93 -27.09
C ASP A 665 -26.64 -0.90 -26.25
N SER A 666 -27.89 -1.21 -25.89
CA SER A 666 -28.71 -0.42 -24.97
C SER A 666 -28.08 -0.22 -23.58
N SER A 667 -27.48 -1.26 -23.00
CA SER A 667 -26.90 -1.22 -21.65
C SER A 667 -25.63 -0.37 -21.56
N PHE A 668 -24.77 -0.39 -22.59
CA PHE A 668 -23.58 0.47 -22.62
C PHE A 668 -23.96 1.93 -22.86
N ALA A 669 -24.95 2.19 -23.72
CA ALA A 669 -25.49 3.54 -23.91
C ALA A 669 -26.10 4.09 -22.61
N GLU A 670 -26.82 3.25 -21.85
CA GLU A 670 -27.35 3.59 -20.53
C GLU A 670 -26.23 3.85 -19.52
N PHE A 671 -25.18 3.04 -19.51
CA PHE A 671 -23.97 3.26 -18.72
C PHE A 671 -23.36 4.64 -18.98
N MET A 672 -23.13 4.98 -20.25
CA MET A 672 -22.57 6.28 -20.64
C MET A 672 -23.48 7.45 -20.25
N LYS A 673 -24.80 7.31 -20.44
CA LYS A 673 -25.79 8.30 -20.01
C LYS A 673 -25.79 8.46 -18.49
N GLY A 674 -25.72 7.34 -17.75
CA GLY A 674 -25.64 7.28 -16.30
C GLY A 674 -24.40 7.98 -15.76
N THR A 675 -23.23 7.73 -16.36
CA THR A 675 -21.97 8.40 -16.02
C THR A 675 -22.06 9.92 -16.21
N MET A 676 -22.57 10.38 -17.37
CA MET A 676 -22.69 11.81 -17.63
C MET A 676 -23.73 12.49 -16.73
N SER A 677 -24.82 11.78 -16.39
CA SER A 677 -25.80 12.23 -15.40
C SER A 677 -25.16 12.39 -14.01
N LEU A 678 -24.34 11.42 -13.59
CA LEU A 678 -23.63 11.45 -12.31
C LEU A 678 -22.70 12.65 -12.21
N VAL A 679 -21.88 12.91 -13.24
CA VAL A 679 -20.98 14.08 -13.28
C VAL A 679 -21.77 15.38 -13.14
N LYS A 680 -22.86 15.55 -13.90
CA LYS A 680 -23.71 16.75 -13.82
C LYS A 680 -24.34 16.91 -12.43
N SER A 681 -24.82 15.83 -11.83
CA SER A 681 -25.41 15.81 -10.49
C SER A 681 -24.40 16.29 -9.44
N LEU A 682 -23.18 15.74 -9.45
CA LEU A 682 -22.13 16.10 -8.51
C LEU A 682 -21.70 17.57 -8.66
N GLU A 683 -21.52 18.06 -9.88
CA GLU A 683 -21.18 19.46 -10.14
C GLU A 683 -22.24 20.43 -9.61
N SER A 684 -23.53 20.08 -9.77
CA SER A 684 -24.64 20.88 -9.25
C SER A 684 -24.60 20.99 -7.73
N ARG A 685 -24.24 19.90 -7.03
CA ARG A 685 -24.11 19.86 -5.56
C ARG A 685 -22.93 20.67 -5.07
N ILE A 686 -21.77 20.57 -5.71
CA ILE A 686 -20.58 21.37 -5.38
C ILE A 686 -20.87 22.87 -5.52
N THR A 687 -21.54 23.25 -6.61
CA THR A 687 -21.87 24.66 -6.90
C THR A 687 -22.85 25.24 -5.86
N ARG A 688 -23.78 24.43 -5.36
CA ARG A 688 -24.70 24.84 -4.27
C ARG A 688 -23.96 25.02 -2.95
N SER A 689 -23.13 24.05 -2.55
CA SER A 689 -22.40 24.14 -1.27
C SER A 689 -21.42 25.32 -1.21
N THR A 690 -20.73 25.61 -2.31
CA THR A 690 -19.83 26.77 -2.40
C THR A 690 -20.58 28.11 -2.30
N ARG A 691 -21.83 28.18 -2.76
CA ARG A 691 -22.70 29.37 -2.63
C ARG A 691 -23.28 29.53 -1.23
N ASP A 692 -23.69 28.43 -0.61
CA ASP A 692 -24.42 28.47 0.67
C ASP A 692 -23.51 28.58 1.90
N GLY A 693 -22.18 28.52 1.73
CA GLY A 693 -21.20 28.56 2.83
C GLY A 693 -21.35 27.42 3.83
N LYS A 694 -22.20 26.44 3.53
CA LYS A 694 -22.47 25.24 4.31
C LYS A 694 -21.86 24.06 3.57
N GLY A 695 -20.98 23.33 4.25
CA GLY A 695 -20.52 22.03 3.80
C GLY A 695 -21.72 21.15 3.48
N ILE A 696 -21.63 20.43 2.37
CA ILE A 696 -22.67 19.51 1.91
C ILE A 696 -23.02 18.57 3.08
N LEU A 697 -24.30 18.52 3.46
CA LEU A 697 -24.83 17.58 4.45
C LEU A 697 -26.07 16.95 3.83
N ARG A 698 -26.04 15.62 3.72
CA ARG A 698 -27.01 14.68 3.13
C ARG A 698 -26.74 14.23 1.69
#